data_AF-A0A923UQG2-F1
#
_entry.id   AF-A0A923UQG2-F1
#
_cell.length_a   1.000
_cell.length_b   1.000
_cell.length_c   1.000
_cell.angle_alpha   90.00
_cell.angle_beta   90.00
_cell.angle_gamma   90.00
#
_symmetry.space_group_name_H-M   'P 1'
#
loop_
_entity.id
_entity.type
_entity.pdbx_description
1 polymer ?
#
loop_
_entity_poly.entity_id
_entity_poly.type
_entity_poly.pdbx_seq_one_letter_code
_entity_poly.pdbx_strand_id
1 'polypeptide(L)'
;LYSSFDYENTKQEVEFLSFFEYLSTIDVPKGKEVDFRSFDQWISRYRQSHKIKDSYKLFEEFKGVLTGSMIDKAYLSLNDYTTLGVKQSIFPVAERALIYDLFSKYLEWLKEGTYFDSNILSYNLLPKIVPQYDYVIVDEVQDITNIQLMLILRSLILPQNFVLCGDSNQIVHPNFFSWSQIKTLFYKQDLKGDIIRILATNYRNTPEVTRIANQLLLIKNARFGSIDKESTYLVEPNSKHSGEVEFLENNPKIKAELNAKTKRSTKFAVLVLRNEDKALAKTFFNTPLLFSIQEAKGLEYENIILFNAISGYDREFRELTNGVTQEDLKEENLKYSRGKDKTDKSLDEYKFYVNSLYVGITRAIKNLYVIETNKKHELLTLLGLTNFKQQSSVKDQTSSKEDWQREAHRLEMQGKQEQADAIRNQILQVQPVPWEITTREILKDLVKQALSPESFNKKAKDRLFEYALYYGEQSYFNQLSALKYRPADRWEQEGKGILKRMLSEYQQDNVKALEPKLIKYGIDFRNELNLSPFMLAISYGATQISEHLIKNGAKTNLTDNFGRNALQLALLKAELDSAFKQKVLNKFYGTLKIESIRVKIDNKLLKIDNHQAEFLMLNFMIATLRTKIIAGTNRKGRFQVSEIPVYQTQDYLDFYEGLSSHVVADYRKVRSYLSSILSKNEVNREDKYNKKLFIRIQQGMYLPNPLLEILMGEEWVNIYDLIDMDDIEQNHAKFNKIVFTTIKNYRKSMLG
;
A
#
# COMPACT_ATOMS: atom_id res chain seq x y z
N LEU A 1 3.07 -15.21 -1.74
CA LEU A 1 2.84 -16.64 -1.45
C LEU A 1 2.11 -17.33 -2.60
N TYR A 2 0.95 -16.85 -3.06
CA TYR A 2 0.22 -17.51 -4.16
C TYR A 2 1.07 -17.70 -5.43
N SER A 3 1.76 -16.66 -5.89
CA SER A 3 2.66 -16.73 -7.06
C SER A 3 4.12 -17.06 -6.70
N SER A 4 4.39 -17.52 -5.47
CA SER A 4 5.75 -17.89 -5.07
C SER A 4 6.21 -19.15 -5.80
N PHE A 5 7.52 -19.27 -6.06
CA PHE A 5 8.10 -20.39 -6.81
C PHE A 5 7.53 -20.55 -8.22
N ASP A 6 7.16 -19.43 -8.88
CA ASP A 6 6.60 -19.39 -10.23
C ASP A 6 5.35 -20.28 -10.42
N TYR A 7 4.56 -20.44 -9.36
CA TYR A 7 3.27 -21.13 -9.44
C TYR A 7 2.31 -20.39 -10.38
N GLU A 8 1.79 -21.11 -11.38
CA GLU A 8 0.78 -20.64 -12.33
C GLU A 8 -0.33 -21.69 -12.44
N ASN A 9 -1.59 -21.25 -12.39
CA ASN A 9 -2.75 -22.10 -12.62
C ASN A 9 -3.68 -21.44 -13.63
N THR A 10 -3.62 -21.88 -14.88
CA THR A 10 -4.41 -21.31 -15.99
C THR A 10 -5.92 -21.53 -15.85
N LYS A 11 -6.36 -22.36 -14.89
CA LYS A 11 -7.77 -22.57 -14.57
C LYS A 11 -8.29 -21.61 -13.50
N GLN A 12 -7.44 -20.75 -12.95
CA GLN A 12 -7.80 -19.79 -11.90
C GLN A 12 -7.44 -18.38 -12.35
N GLU A 13 -8.36 -17.44 -12.16
CA GLU A 13 -8.10 -16.01 -12.25
C GLU A 13 -8.35 -15.45 -10.85
N VAL A 14 -7.28 -14.99 -10.19
CA VAL A 14 -7.29 -14.57 -8.79
C VAL A 14 -6.92 -13.10 -8.69
N GLU A 15 -7.77 -12.31 -8.04
CA GLU A 15 -7.53 -10.90 -7.79
C GLU A 15 -7.24 -10.67 -6.30
N PHE A 16 -6.12 -10.02 -6.00
CA PHE A 16 -5.80 -9.56 -4.65
C PHE A 16 -6.11 -8.06 -4.55
N LEU A 17 -7.14 -7.70 -3.80
CA LEU A 17 -7.62 -6.32 -3.69
C LEU A 17 -7.69 -5.90 -2.22
N SER A 18 -7.10 -4.74 -1.89
CA SER A 18 -7.52 -3.99 -0.71
C SER A 18 -8.97 -3.53 -0.87
N PHE A 19 -9.65 -3.20 0.23
CA PHE A 19 -11.05 -2.77 0.14
C PHE A 19 -11.22 -1.50 -0.74
N PHE A 20 -10.28 -0.56 -0.66
CA PHE A 20 -10.25 0.61 -1.55
C PHE A 20 -10.08 0.23 -3.03
N GLU A 21 -9.18 -0.70 -3.34
CA GLU A 21 -9.03 -1.22 -4.71
C GLU A 21 -10.32 -1.90 -5.17
N TYR A 22 -10.99 -2.67 -4.31
CA TYR A 22 -12.27 -3.30 -4.62
C TYR A 22 -13.38 -2.28 -4.93
N LEU A 23 -13.53 -1.21 -4.14
CA LEU A 23 -14.45 -0.11 -4.47
C LEU A 23 -14.12 0.48 -5.85
N SER A 24 -12.83 0.63 -6.12
CA SER A 24 -12.32 1.20 -7.37
C SER A 24 -12.58 0.31 -8.59
N THR A 25 -12.74 -1.01 -8.45
CA THR A 25 -13.13 -1.88 -9.58
C THR A 25 -14.59 -1.68 -10.00
N ILE A 26 -15.43 -1.18 -9.09
CA ILE A 26 -16.83 -0.84 -9.35
C ILE A 26 -16.91 0.58 -9.94
N ASP A 27 -16.31 1.55 -9.25
CA ASP A 27 -16.28 2.96 -9.61
C ASP A 27 -15.19 3.65 -8.81
N VAL A 28 -14.17 4.22 -9.48
CA VAL A 28 -13.05 4.89 -8.82
C VAL A 28 -13.57 6.07 -8.00
N PRO A 29 -13.36 6.08 -6.66
CA PRO A 29 -13.87 7.14 -5.79
C PRO A 29 -13.29 8.51 -6.15
N LYS A 30 -14.09 9.56 -5.96
CA LYS A 30 -13.61 10.95 -5.99
C LYS A 30 -13.12 11.36 -4.60
N GLY A 31 -11.96 12.01 -4.55
CA GLY A 31 -11.35 12.45 -3.29
C GLY A 31 -10.63 11.32 -2.54
N LYS A 32 -10.24 11.58 -1.30
CA LYS A 32 -9.53 10.62 -0.42
C LYS A 32 -10.46 10.00 0.61
N GLU A 33 -10.19 8.77 1.02
CA GLU A 33 -10.95 8.18 2.13
C GLU A 33 -10.69 8.97 3.41
N VAL A 34 -11.73 9.19 4.23
CA VAL A 34 -11.56 9.74 5.57
C VAL A 34 -10.84 8.72 6.45
N ASP A 35 -9.57 8.99 6.73
CA ASP A 35 -8.79 8.32 7.77
C ASP A 35 -8.92 9.04 9.13
N PHE A 36 -8.40 8.43 10.20
CA PHE A 36 -8.46 9.05 11.53
C PHE A 36 -7.72 10.39 11.58
N ARG A 37 -6.63 10.56 10.81
CA ARG A 37 -5.82 11.79 10.83
C ARG A 37 -6.59 12.97 10.24
N SER A 38 -7.18 12.79 9.07
CA SER A 38 -8.03 13.80 8.41
C SER A 38 -9.27 14.09 9.25
N PHE A 39 -9.88 13.06 9.86
CA PHE A 39 -10.98 13.25 10.81
C PHE A 39 -10.56 14.04 12.05
N ASP A 40 -9.42 13.73 12.68
CA ASP A 40 -8.96 14.42 13.89
C ASP A 40 -8.63 15.89 13.62
N GLN A 41 -8.04 16.17 12.45
CA GLN A 41 -7.84 17.53 11.97
C GLN A 41 -9.17 18.26 11.78
N TRP A 42 -10.14 17.62 11.13
CA TRP A 42 -11.47 18.16 10.89
C TRP A 42 -12.24 18.41 12.20
N ILE A 43 -12.23 17.48 13.14
CA ILE A 43 -13.00 17.57 14.39
C ILE A 43 -12.38 18.55 15.39
N SER A 44 -11.08 18.87 15.25
CA SER A 44 -10.35 19.76 16.15
C SER A 44 -11.06 21.12 16.37
N ARG A 45 -11.71 21.66 15.33
CA ARG A 45 -12.47 22.92 15.36
C ARG A 45 -13.75 22.87 16.21
N TYR A 46 -14.22 21.68 16.57
CA TYR A 46 -15.41 21.46 17.38
C TYR A 46 -15.11 20.99 18.80
N ARG A 47 -13.83 20.75 19.15
CA ARG A 47 -13.44 20.18 20.46
C ARG A 47 -13.95 21.00 21.65
N GLN A 48 -13.85 22.33 21.57
CA GLN A 48 -14.31 23.21 22.66
C GLN A 48 -15.83 23.30 22.74
N SER A 49 -16.51 23.50 21.60
CA SER A 49 -17.97 23.69 21.57
C SER A 49 -18.75 22.42 21.95
N HIS A 50 -18.21 21.24 21.62
CA HIS A 50 -18.88 19.96 21.86
C HIS A 50 -18.22 19.12 22.97
N LYS A 51 -17.28 19.72 23.74
CA LYS A 51 -16.58 19.08 24.88
C LYS A 51 -16.03 17.69 24.54
N ILE A 52 -15.41 17.56 23.36
CA ILE A 52 -14.92 16.29 22.84
C ILE A 52 -13.72 15.83 23.67
N LYS A 53 -13.87 14.71 24.38
CA LYS A 53 -12.81 14.12 25.20
C LYS A 53 -11.93 13.15 24.41
N ASP A 54 -12.54 12.39 23.50
CA ASP A 54 -11.89 11.33 22.72
C ASP A 54 -12.40 11.40 21.28
N SER A 55 -11.58 11.93 20.37
CA SER A 55 -11.91 12.04 18.95
C SER A 55 -11.91 10.69 18.25
N TYR A 56 -11.13 9.73 18.73
CA TYR A 56 -11.08 8.39 18.15
C TYR A 56 -12.37 7.63 18.42
N LYS A 57 -12.89 7.72 19.65
CA LYS A 57 -14.20 7.17 20.02
C LYS A 57 -15.32 7.72 19.13
N LEU A 58 -15.26 8.99 18.75
CA LEU A 58 -16.21 9.59 17.80
C LEU A 58 -16.04 9.04 16.38
N PHE A 59 -14.80 8.90 15.91
CA PHE A 59 -14.50 8.33 14.60
C PHE A 59 -15.09 6.92 14.46
N GLU A 60 -14.91 6.07 15.49
CA GLU A 60 -15.47 4.72 15.53
C GLU A 60 -17.00 4.71 15.59
N GLU A 61 -17.62 5.62 16.33
CA GLU A 61 -19.07 5.74 16.34
C GLU A 61 -19.62 6.13 14.95
N PHE A 62 -18.92 7.03 14.25
CA PHE A 62 -19.32 7.47 12.90
C PHE A 62 -19.20 6.32 11.90
N LYS A 63 -18.04 5.65 11.88
CA LYS A 63 -17.74 4.57 10.93
C LYS A 63 -18.45 3.26 11.29
N GLY A 64 -18.45 2.84 12.54
CA GLY A 64 -19.01 1.56 12.98
C GLY A 64 -20.53 1.59 13.12
N VAL A 65 -21.09 2.63 13.73
CA VAL A 65 -22.52 2.69 14.07
C VAL A 65 -23.31 3.47 13.03
N LEU A 66 -22.97 4.76 12.87
CA LEU A 66 -23.80 5.69 12.10
C LEU A 66 -23.81 5.35 10.61
N THR A 67 -22.68 4.95 10.03
CA THR A 67 -22.58 4.59 8.60
C THR A 67 -22.42 3.09 8.33
N GLY A 68 -21.82 2.32 9.23
CA GLY A 68 -21.41 0.92 8.95
C GLY A 68 -22.39 -0.18 9.38
N SER A 69 -23.30 0.09 10.31
CA SER A 69 -24.09 -0.97 10.98
C SER A 69 -25.27 -1.50 10.15
N MET A 70 -25.87 -0.65 9.33
CA MET A 70 -27.08 -0.93 8.54
C MET A 70 -26.74 -1.14 7.07
N ILE A 71 -27.54 -1.95 6.37
CA ILE A 71 -27.32 -2.30 4.96
C ILE A 71 -28.38 -1.70 4.01
N ASP A 72 -29.48 -1.21 4.55
CA ASP A 72 -30.65 -0.68 3.84
C ASP A 72 -30.64 0.84 3.68
N LYS A 73 -29.73 1.53 4.38
CA LYS A 73 -29.50 2.99 4.31
C LYS A 73 -28.02 3.32 4.40
N ALA A 74 -27.62 4.44 3.79
CA ALA A 74 -26.24 4.93 3.82
C ALA A 74 -25.76 5.30 5.24
N TYR A 75 -26.68 5.78 6.08
CA TYR A 75 -26.42 6.12 7.47
C TYR A 75 -27.72 6.19 8.28
N LEU A 76 -27.61 6.13 9.61
CA LEU A 76 -28.74 6.23 10.54
C LEU A 76 -29.34 7.64 10.58
N SER A 77 -30.68 7.74 10.68
CA SER A 77 -31.34 9.00 11.03
C SER A 77 -31.12 9.33 12.51
N LEU A 78 -31.33 10.59 12.90
CA LEU A 78 -31.27 11.00 14.32
C LEU A 78 -32.19 10.14 15.19
N ASN A 79 -33.40 9.86 14.70
CA ASN A 79 -34.37 9.04 15.42
C ASN A 79 -33.89 7.60 15.58
N ASP A 80 -33.40 6.98 14.49
CA ASP A 80 -32.86 5.61 14.57
C ASP A 80 -31.67 5.53 15.52
N TYR A 81 -30.79 6.52 15.47
CA TYR A 81 -29.58 6.56 16.28
C TYR A 81 -29.90 6.72 17.78
N THR A 82 -30.80 7.65 18.11
CA THR A 82 -31.18 7.90 19.51
C THR A 82 -31.96 6.73 20.12
N THR A 83 -32.72 5.98 19.32
CA THR A 83 -33.50 4.81 19.74
C THR A 83 -32.70 3.50 19.80
N LEU A 84 -31.42 3.50 19.38
CA LEU A 84 -30.56 2.32 19.45
C LEU A 84 -30.50 1.72 20.86
N GLY A 85 -30.41 0.40 20.94
CA GLY A 85 -30.15 -0.31 22.19
C GLY A 85 -28.87 0.17 22.86
N VAL A 86 -28.77 -0.05 24.17
CA VAL A 86 -27.63 0.42 24.99
C VAL A 86 -26.30 -0.08 24.41
N LYS A 87 -26.21 -1.34 23.97
CA LYS A 87 -24.99 -1.98 23.42
C LYS A 87 -24.72 -1.70 21.92
N GLN A 88 -25.56 -0.92 21.26
CA GLN A 88 -25.42 -0.62 19.83
C GLN A 88 -24.72 0.71 19.55
N SER A 89 -24.28 1.41 20.59
CA SER A 89 -23.57 2.70 20.49
C SER A 89 -22.61 2.84 21.66
N ILE A 90 -21.44 3.44 21.41
CA ILE A 90 -20.41 3.63 22.43
C ILE A 90 -20.86 4.75 23.40
N PHE A 91 -21.69 5.67 22.92
CA PHE A 91 -22.16 6.82 23.68
C PHE A 91 -23.45 6.53 24.49
N PRO A 92 -23.59 7.12 25.69
CA PRO A 92 -24.84 7.10 26.44
C PRO A 92 -25.96 7.80 25.67
N VAL A 93 -27.21 7.41 25.90
CA VAL A 93 -28.39 7.96 25.20
C VAL A 93 -28.46 9.49 25.30
N ALA A 94 -28.12 10.06 26.47
CA ALA A 94 -28.13 11.50 26.71
C ALA A 94 -27.15 12.29 25.82
N GLU A 95 -26.07 11.66 25.35
CA GLU A 95 -25.05 12.32 24.53
C GLU A 95 -25.34 12.20 23.02
N ARG A 96 -26.15 11.22 22.61
CA ARG A 96 -26.37 10.87 21.19
C ARG A 96 -26.88 12.02 20.34
N ALA A 97 -27.74 12.89 20.87
CA ALA A 97 -28.23 14.05 20.12
C ALA A 97 -27.07 15.00 19.74
N LEU A 98 -26.14 15.25 20.66
CA LEU A 98 -24.96 16.08 20.43
C LEU A 98 -23.99 15.41 19.44
N ILE A 99 -23.81 14.09 19.55
CA ILE A 99 -22.97 13.33 18.61
C ILE A 99 -23.54 13.40 17.18
N TYR A 100 -24.87 13.31 17.04
CA TYR A 100 -25.51 13.39 15.73
C TYR A 100 -25.43 14.80 15.11
N ASP A 101 -25.43 15.84 15.92
CA ASP A 101 -25.18 17.21 15.44
C ASP A 101 -23.77 17.36 14.85
N LEU A 102 -22.76 16.71 15.45
CA LEU A 102 -21.42 16.60 14.84
C LEU A 102 -21.44 15.78 13.56
N PHE A 103 -22.18 14.67 13.53
CA PHE A 103 -22.31 13.82 12.36
C PHE A 103 -22.95 14.55 11.18
N SER A 104 -23.92 15.43 11.43
CA SER A 104 -24.53 16.27 10.40
C SER A 104 -23.50 17.20 9.75
N LYS A 105 -22.62 17.82 10.56
CA LYS A 105 -21.49 18.64 10.05
C LYS A 105 -20.45 17.79 9.30
N TYR A 106 -20.28 16.53 9.68
CA TYR A 106 -19.41 15.59 8.96
C TYR A 106 -19.97 15.29 7.57
N LEU A 107 -21.27 15.04 7.45
CA LEU A 107 -21.92 14.86 6.16
C LEU A 107 -21.82 16.10 5.26
N GLU A 108 -21.89 17.31 5.83
CA GLU A 108 -21.64 18.56 5.10
C GLU A 108 -20.21 18.66 4.58
N TRP A 109 -19.22 18.31 5.40
CA TRP A 109 -17.82 18.29 5.01
C TRP A 109 -17.54 17.30 3.86
N LEU A 110 -18.18 16.13 3.86
CA LEU A 110 -18.07 15.17 2.76
C LEU A 110 -18.62 15.73 1.42
N LYS A 111 -19.62 16.63 1.46
CA LYS A 111 -20.18 17.24 0.24
C LYS A 111 -19.20 18.18 -0.47
N GLU A 112 -18.14 18.64 0.21
CA GLU A 112 -17.08 19.45 -0.42
C GLU A 112 -16.32 18.66 -1.51
N GLY A 113 -16.39 17.32 -1.48
CA GLY A 113 -15.85 16.44 -2.53
C GLY A 113 -14.36 16.09 -2.40
N THR A 114 -13.66 16.65 -1.41
CA THR A 114 -12.26 16.32 -1.11
C THR A 114 -12.11 14.94 -0.46
N TYR A 115 -13.12 14.53 0.32
CA TYR A 115 -13.11 13.29 1.07
C TYR A 115 -14.37 12.46 0.86
N PHE A 116 -14.28 11.15 1.07
CA PHE A 116 -15.43 10.25 1.08
C PHE A 116 -15.41 9.31 2.29
N ASP A 117 -16.59 8.89 2.73
CA ASP A 117 -16.75 7.82 3.70
C ASP A 117 -16.97 6.48 2.97
N SER A 118 -16.09 5.50 3.20
CA SER A 118 -16.16 4.19 2.56
C SER A 118 -17.46 3.42 2.80
N ASN A 119 -18.15 3.60 3.94
CA ASN A 119 -19.42 2.92 4.20
C ASN A 119 -20.57 3.55 3.39
N ILE A 120 -20.64 4.88 3.37
CA ILE A 120 -21.63 5.61 2.58
C ILE A 120 -21.42 5.32 1.09
N LEU A 121 -20.16 5.34 0.64
CA LEU A 121 -19.82 4.97 -0.72
C LEU A 121 -20.19 3.52 -1.02
N SER A 122 -19.90 2.58 -0.12
CA SER A 122 -20.29 1.18 -0.31
C SER A 122 -21.79 1.02 -0.54
N TYR A 123 -22.60 1.72 0.25
CA TYR A 123 -24.05 1.74 0.06
C TYR A 123 -24.45 2.29 -1.31
N ASN A 124 -23.88 3.42 -1.71
CA ASN A 124 -24.17 4.05 -3.00
C ASN A 124 -23.74 3.18 -4.20
N LEU A 125 -22.78 2.28 -4.01
CA LEU A 125 -22.31 1.34 -5.03
C LEU A 125 -23.10 0.03 -5.08
N LEU A 126 -23.91 -0.30 -4.07
CA LEU A 126 -24.75 -1.51 -4.07
C LEU A 126 -25.64 -1.68 -5.31
N PRO A 127 -26.21 -0.62 -5.92
CA PRO A 127 -27.02 -0.76 -7.15
C PRO A 127 -26.18 -0.96 -8.42
N LYS A 128 -24.88 -0.63 -8.38
CA LYS A 128 -23.96 -0.73 -9.52
C LYS A 128 -23.23 -2.07 -9.58
N ILE A 129 -23.26 -2.86 -8.51
CA ILE A 129 -22.52 -4.12 -8.42
C ILE A 129 -23.15 -5.16 -9.35
N VAL A 130 -22.31 -5.86 -10.09
CA VAL A 130 -22.71 -6.98 -10.95
C VAL A 130 -22.00 -8.24 -10.43
N PRO A 131 -22.73 -9.34 -10.20
CA PRO A 131 -22.12 -10.62 -9.84
C PRO A 131 -21.12 -11.09 -10.90
N GLN A 132 -19.85 -11.22 -10.52
CA GLN A 132 -18.77 -11.59 -11.44
C GLN A 132 -17.78 -12.61 -10.86
N TYR A 133 -17.67 -12.71 -9.54
CA TYR A 133 -16.73 -13.62 -8.88
C TYR A 133 -17.38 -14.98 -8.59
N ASP A 134 -16.69 -16.05 -8.94
CA ASP A 134 -17.10 -17.42 -8.63
C ASP A 134 -16.87 -17.76 -7.14
N TYR A 135 -15.90 -17.10 -6.51
CA TYR A 135 -15.52 -17.28 -5.10
C TYR A 135 -14.86 -16.03 -4.52
N VAL A 136 -15.07 -15.75 -3.23
CA VAL A 136 -14.45 -14.62 -2.52
C VAL A 136 -13.81 -15.09 -1.20
N ILE A 137 -12.62 -14.58 -0.89
CA ILE A 137 -11.99 -14.75 0.42
C ILE A 137 -11.80 -13.36 1.02
N VAL A 138 -12.35 -13.13 2.22
CA VAL A 138 -12.15 -11.89 2.97
C VAL A 138 -11.26 -12.21 4.16
N ASP A 139 -10.04 -11.67 4.14
CA ASP A 139 -9.13 -11.74 5.28
C ASP A 139 -9.37 -10.57 6.23
N GLU A 140 -9.05 -10.76 7.51
CA GLU A 140 -9.29 -9.79 8.59
C GLU A 140 -10.73 -9.21 8.58
N VAL A 141 -11.74 -10.07 8.41
CA VAL A 141 -13.15 -9.66 8.28
C VAL A 141 -13.63 -8.81 9.46
N GLN A 142 -12.97 -8.93 10.61
CA GLN A 142 -13.24 -8.08 11.75
C GLN A 142 -12.88 -6.61 11.56
N ASP A 143 -12.21 -6.20 10.49
CA ASP A 143 -11.95 -4.81 10.11
C ASP A 143 -12.98 -4.27 9.09
N ILE A 144 -13.88 -5.12 8.59
CA ILE A 144 -14.88 -4.80 7.56
C ILE A 144 -16.26 -4.58 8.21
N THR A 145 -16.98 -3.54 7.80
CA THR A 145 -18.35 -3.27 8.29
C THR A 145 -19.41 -4.10 7.56
N ASN A 146 -20.64 -4.16 8.10
CA ASN A 146 -21.72 -4.95 7.49
C ASN A 146 -22.06 -4.50 6.06
N ILE A 147 -22.09 -3.18 5.81
CA ILE A 147 -22.37 -2.63 4.47
C ILE A 147 -21.25 -2.93 3.47
N GLN A 148 -20.00 -2.86 3.91
CA GLN A 148 -18.84 -3.21 3.11
C GLN A 148 -18.82 -4.70 2.76
N LEU A 149 -19.06 -5.57 3.75
CA LEU A 149 -19.19 -7.01 3.55
C LEU A 149 -20.36 -7.33 2.60
N MET A 150 -21.51 -6.66 2.76
CA MET A 150 -22.65 -6.85 1.87
C MET A 150 -22.32 -6.49 0.43
N LEU A 151 -21.59 -5.39 0.20
CA LEU A 151 -21.13 -5.00 -1.13
C LEU A 151 -20.25 -6.09 -1.75
N ILE A 152 -19.28 -6.60 -0.97
CA ILE A 152 -18.41 -7.71 -1.39
C ILE A 152 -19.23 -8.93 -1.77
N LEU A 153 -20.12 -9.40 -0.90
CA LEU A 153 -20.90 -10.61 -1.13
C LEU A 153 -21.86 -10.49 -2.32
N ARG A 154 -22.37 -9.29 -2.65
CA ARG A 154 -23.20 -9.08 -3.85
C ARG A 154 -22.44 -9.23 -5.16
N SER A 155 -21.12 -9.27 -5.13
CA SER A 155 -20.30 -9.53 -6.31
C SER A 155 -20.13 -11.02 -6.63
N LEU A 156 -20.62 -11.92 -5.76
CA LEU A 156 -20.62 -13.35 -5.98
C LEU A 156 -21.74 -13.79 -6.93
N ILE A 157 -21.39 -14.62 -7.91
CA ILE A 157 -22.36 -15.31 -8.78
C ILE A 157 -23.20 -16.28 -7.95
N LEU A 158 -22.55 -17.04 -7.07
CA LEU A 158 -23.17 -17.93 -6.10
C LEU A 158 -22.96 -17.36 -4.69
N PRO A 159 -24.00 -16.83 -4.03
CA PRO A 159 -23.86 -16.10 -2.77
C PRO A 159 -23.19 -16.89 -1.61
N GLN A 160 -23.17 -18.22 -1.68
CA GLN A 160 -22.58 -19.12 -0.69
C GLN A 160 -21.07 -19.37 -0.87
N ASN A 161 -20.48 -18.92 -1.98
CA ASN A 161 -19.09 -19.23 -2.34
C ASN A 161 -18.10 -18.24 -1.73
N PHE A 162 -17.98 -18.22 -0.40
CA PHE A 162 -17.01 -17.37 0.27
C PHE A 162 -16.36 -18.00 1.49
N VAL A 163 -15.20 -17.45 1.88
CA VAL A 163 -14.54 -17.69 3.16
C VAL A 163 -14.28 -16.36 3.84
N LEU A 164 -14.66 -16.26 5.12
CA LEU A 164 -14.31 -15.15 5.99
C LEU A 164 -13.27 -15.62 7.00
N CYS A 165 -12.12 -14.96 7.04
CA CYS A 165 -11.06 -15.18 8.02
C CYS A 165 -10.98 -13.99 8.96
N GLY A 166 -10.70 -14.22 10.24
CA GLY A 166 -10.55 -13.13 11.19
C GLY A 166 -10.41 -13.57 12.64
N ASP A 167 -9.96 -12.65 13.49
CA ASP A 167 -9.80 -12.86 14.94
C ASP A 167 -10.43 -11.72 15.73
N SER A 168 -11.54 -12.03 16.42
CA SER A 168 -12.26 -11.07 17.24
C SER A 168 -11.50 -10.53 18.45
N ASN A 169 -10.44 -11.22 18.90
CA ASN A 169 -9.56 -10.74 19.97
C ASN A 169 -8.54 -9.71 19.48
N GLN A 170 -8.36 -9.56 18.17
CA GLN A 170 -7.52 -8.53 17.55
C GLN A 170 -8.29 -7.25 17.16
N ILE A 171 -9.55 -7.14 17.59
CA ILE A 171 -10.36 -5.93 17.43
C ILE A 171 -9.90 -4.91 18.48
N VAL A 172 -8.91 -4.08 18.12
CA VAL A 172 -8.36 -3.06 19.02
C VAL A 172 -9.42 -2.00 19.35
N HIS A 173 -10.23 -1.59 18.38
CA HIS A 173 -11.27 -0.58 18.57
C HIS A 173 -12.66 -1.10 18.17
N PRO A 174 -13.73 -0.64 18.85
CA PRO A 174 -15.08 -1.16 18.65
C PRO A 174 -15.69 -0.62 17.34
N ASN A 175 -15.42 -1.30 16.22
CA ASN A 175 -16.17 -1.15 14.98
C ASN A 175 -17.51 -1.93 14.99
N PHE A 176 -17.98 -2.31 16.18
CA PHE A 176 -19.19 -3.09 16.44
C PHE A 176 -19.23 -4.48 15.82
N PHE A 177 -18.12 -4.99 15.27
CA PHE A 177 -18.06 -6.33 14.73
C PHE A 177 -18.35 -7.39 15.82
N SER A 178 -19.22 -8.34 15.46
CA SER A 178 -19.37 -9.61 16.16
C SER A 178 -19.78 -10.73 15.20
N TRP A 179 -19.37 -11.96 15.49
CA TRP A 179 -19.79 -13.13 14.73
C TRP A 179 -21.31 -13.31 14.75
N SER A 180 -21.96 -12.94 15.85
CA SER A 180 -23.42 -12.92 15.97
C SER A 180 -24.10 -11.95 14.99
N GLN A 181 -23.53 -10.78 14.73
CA GLN A 181 -24.05 -9.85 13.72
C GLN A 181 -23.88 -10.40 12.30
N ILE A 182 -22.74 -11.02 11.99
CA ILE A 182 -22.54 -11.69 10.68
C ILE A 182 -23.57 -12.82 10.50
N LYS A 183 -23.77 -13.67 11.51
CA LYS A 183 -24.80 -14.73 11.48
C LYS A 183 -26.19 -14.14 11.22
N THR A 184 -26.50 -13.01 11.85
CA THR A 184 -27.77 -12.29 11.64
C THR A 184 -27.89 -11.75 10.22
N LEU A 185 -26.80 -11.18 9.68
CA LEU A 185 -26.72 -10.72 8.29
C LEU A 185 -27.02 -11.88 7.32
N PHE A 186 -26.37 -13.03 7.53
CA PHE A 186 -26.55 -14.21 6.69
C PHE A 186 -27.97 -14.76 6.77
N TYR A 187 -28.54 -14.85 7.98
CA TYR A 187 -29.92 -15.25 8.16
C TYR A 187 -30.91 -14.32 7.43
N LYS A 188 -30.70 -13.00 7.52
CA LYS A 188 -31.54 -12.00 6.82
C LYS A 188 -31.43 -12.08 5.29
N GLN A 189 -30.32 -12.59 4.77
CA GLN A 189 -30.05 -12.74 3.34
C GLN A 189 -30.31 -14.17 2.82
N ASP A 190 -30.88 -15.06 3.64
CA ASP A 190 -31.08 -16.50 3.35
C ASP A 190 -29.78 -17.21 2.88
N LEU A 191 -28.63 -16.74 3.38
CA LEU A 191 -27.34 -17.36 3.14
C LEU A 191 -27.19 -18.56 4.08
N LYS A 192 -27.33 -19.76 3.54
CA LYS A 192 -27.16 -21.02 4.27
C LYS A 192 -25.71 -21.48 4.14
N GLY A 193 -24.98 -21.47 5.25
CA GLY A 193 -23.59 -21.92 5.31
C GLY A 193 -23.27 -22.39 6.72
N ASP A 194 -23.12 -23.70 6.87
CA ASP A 194 -22.64 -24.31 8.10
C ASP A 194 -21.18 -24.68 7.88
N ILE A 195 -20.27 -24.06 8.63
CA ILE A 195 -18.96 -24.56 9.11
C ILE A 195 -18.13 -23.33 9.54
N ILE A 196 -18.18 -22.99 10.84
CA ILE A 196 -17.11 -22.19 11.44
C ILE A 196 -15.98 -23.15 11.82
N ARG A 197 -14.74 -22.82 11.45
CA ARG A 197 -13.54 -23.56 11.85
C ARG A 197 -12.66 -22.63 12.67
N ILE A 198 -12.20 -23.12 13.81
CA ILE A 198 -11.28 -22.41 14.70
C ILE A 198 -9.90 -23.04 14.52
N LEU A 199 -8.90 -22.22 14.19
CA LEU A 199 -7.50 -22.64 14.10
C LEU A 199 -6.82 -22.29 15.43
N ALA A 200 -6.69 -23.27 16.32
CA ALA A 200 -6.13 -23.05 17.66
C ALA A 200 -4.60 -23.12 17.70
N THR A 201 -3.95 -23.81 16.76
CA THR A 201 -2.49 -24.02 16.79
C THR A 201 -1.72 -22.78 16.31
N ASN A 202 -0.77 -22.29 17.11
CA ASN A 202 0.05 -21.12 16.83
C ASN A 202 1.51 -21.50 16.61
N TYR A 203 1.99 -21.23 15.39
CA TYR A 203 3.36 -21.46 14.95
C TYR A 203 4.25 -20.22 15.04
N ARG A 204 3.66 -19.07 15.36
CA ARG A 204 4.30 -17.74 15.35
C ARG A 204 5.01 -17.45 16.66
N ASN A 205 4.28 -17.55 17.77
CA ASN A 205 4.77 -17.12 19.07
C ASN A 205 5.42 -18.29 19.82
N THR A 206 6.43 -17.99 20.65
CA THR A 206 6.99 -18.96 21.59
C THR A 206 5.94 -19.41 22.62
N PRO A 207 6.13 -20.59 23.24
CA PRO A 207 5.21 -21.06 24.29
C PRO A 207 5.08 -20.08 25.45
N GLU A 208 6.17 -19.38 25.83
CA GLU A 208 6.18 -18.43 26.93
C GLU A 208 5.32 -17.19 26.64
N VAL A 209 5.39 -16.64 25.43
CA VAL A 209 4.54 -15.51 24.99
C VAL A 209 3.09 -15.95 24.87
N THR A 210 2.84 -17.13 24.28
CA THR A 210 1.49 -17.69 24.10
C THR A 210 0.80 -17.91 25.45
N ARG A 211 1.54 -18.36 26.47
CA ARG A 211 1.02 -18.52 27.83
C ARG A 211 0.47 -17.23 28.41
N ILE A 212 1.20 -16.12 28.27
CA ILE A 212 0.75 -14.79 28.76
C ILE A 212 -0.50 -14.33 28.01
N ALA A 213 -0.51 -14.50 26.68
CA ALA A 213 -1.66 -14.14 25.85
C ALA A 213 -2.92 -14.94 26.25
N ASN A 214 -2.80 -16.26 26.44
CA ASN A 214 -3.89 -17.13 26.89
C ASN A 214 -4.38 -16.76 28.29
N GLN A 215 -3.48 -16.42 29.23
CA GLN A 215 -3.88 -15.96 30.56
C GLN A 215 -4.67 -14.66 30.49
N LEU A 216 -4.30 -13.71 29.62
CA LEU A 216 -5.09 -12.50 29.41
C LEU A 216 -6.50 -12.82 28.87
N LEU A 217 -6.63 -13.78 27.95
CA LEU A 217 -7.93 -14.22 27.44
C LEU A 217 -8.79 -14.89 28.53
N LEU A 218 -8.16 -15.67 29.42
CA LEU A 218 -8.84 -16.26 30.58
C LEU A 218 -9.34 -15.19 31.55
N ILE A 219 -8.53 -14.15 31.84
CA ILE A 219 -8.94 -13.02 32.68
C ILE A 219 -10.14 -12.29 32.06
N LYS A 220 -10.08 -12.03 30.75
CA LYS A 220 -11.19 -11.43 29.99
C LYS A 220 -12.47 -12.26 30.11
N ASN A 221 -12.38 -13.58 29.92
CA ASN A 221 -13.52 -14.47 30.03
C ASN A 221 -14.06 -14.57 31.46
N ALA A 222 -13.19 -14.65 32.47
CA ALA A 222 -13.59 -14.70 33.87
C ALA A 222 -14.34 -13.44 34.31
N ARG A 223 -13.88 -12.25 33.87
CA ARG A 223 -14.49 -10.97 34.22
C ARG A 223 -15.83 -10.75 33.53
N PHE A 224 -15.88 -10.93 32.22
CA PHE A 224 -17.02 -10.48 31.40
C PHE A 224 -17.89 -11.62 30.87
N GLY A 225 -17.44 -12.87 31.00
CA GLY A 225 -18.00 -14.00 30.30
C GLY A 225 -17.78 -13.89 28.78
N SER A 226 -18.28 -14.88 28.06
CA SER A 226 -18.47 -14.77 26.62
C SER A 226 -19.73 -15.48 26.18
N ILE A 227 -20.39 -14.91 25.17
CA ILE A 227 -21.57 -15.48 24.52
C ILE A 227 -21.15 -16.26 23.27
N ASP A 228 -20.07 -15.81 22.60
CA ASP A 228 -19.62 -16.34 21.32
C ASP A 228 -18.49 -17.35 21.56
N LYS A 229 -18.83 -18.65 21.51
CA LYS A 229 -17.86 -19.75 21.62
C LYS A 229 -16.72 -19.59 20.60
N GLU A 230 -17.02 -19.03 19.43
CA GLU A 230 -16.08 -18.81 18.33
C GLU A 230 -15.03 -17.72 18.63
N SER A 231 -15.28 -16.87 19.61
CA SER A 231 -14.32 -15.84 20.06
C SER A 231 -13.55 -16.26 21.32
N THR A 232 -13.87 -17.42 21.88
CA THR A 232 -13.45 -17.86 23.21
C THR A 232 -12.79 -19.23 23.10
N TYR A 233 -11.56 -19.20 22.59
CA TYR A 233 -10.65 -20.33 22.50
C TYR A 233 -9.27 -19.89 22.98
N LEU A 234 -8.50 -20.85 23.46
CA LEU A 234 -7.10 -20.66 23.79
C LEU A 234 -6.24 -21.16 22.64
N VAL A 235 -5.03 -20.61 22.57
CA VAL A 235 -4.11 -20.85 21.48
C VAL A 235 -3.07 -21.87 21.91
N GLU A 236 -2.86 -22.92 21.12
CA GLU A 236 -1.90 -23.99 21.40
C GLU A 236 -0.56 -23.66 20.74
N PRO A 237 0.52 -23.41 21.51
CA PRO A 237 1.81 -23.10 20.93
C PRO A 237 2.44 -24.34 20.25
N ASN A 238 2.94 -24.17 19.04
CA ASN A 238 3.68 -25.17 18.27
C ASN A 238 4.92 -24.53 17.63
N SER A 239 5.70 -23.84 18.46
CA SER A 239 7.01 -23.30 18.09
C SER A 239 8.11 -24.25 18.52
N LYS A 240 9.10 -24.46 17.65
CA LYS A 240 10.32 -25.22 17.98
C LYS A 240 11.34 -24.41 18.78
N HIS A 241 11.08 -23.11 18.97
CA HIS A 241 11.97 -22.19 19.67
C HIS A 241 11.41 -21.87 21.05
N SER A 242 12.31 -21.75 22.03
CA SER A 242 12.00 -21.18 23.34
C SER A 242 12.32 -19.69 23.36
N GLY A 243 11.55 -18.95 24.16
CA GLY A 243 11.76 -17.53 24.41
C GLY A 243 11.76 -17.21 25.89
N GLU A 244 11.75 -15.91 26.20
CA GLU A 244 11.70 -15.40 27.56
C GLU A 244 10.62 -14.32 27.69
N VAL A 245 9.91 -14.35 28.80
CA VAL A 245 9.06 -13.24 29.23
C VAL A 245 9.68 -12.65 30.49
N GLU A 246 10.13 -11.40 30.42
CA GLU A 246 10.72 -10.70 31.55
C GLU A 246 9.79 -9.60 32.06
N PHE A 247 9.61 -9.54 33.38
CA PHE A 247 8.93 -8.46 34.05
C PHE A 247 9.94 -7.54 34.75
N LEU A 248 10.03 -6.29 34.30
CA LEU A 248 11.10 -5.35 34.65
C LEU A 248 10.56 -4.08 35.31
N GLU A 249 11.35 -3.50 36.20
CA GLU A 249 11.04 -2.23 36.85
C GLU A 249 11.21 -1.04 35.90
N ASN A 250 10.21 -0.15 35.86
CA ASN A 250 10.31 1.14 35.19
C ASN A 250 11.18 2.13 35.99
N ASN A 251 12.46 1.83 36.14
CA ASN A 251 13.44 2.72 36.76
C ASN A 251 14.43 3.28 35.71
N PRO A 252 15.14 4.39 36.01
CA PRO A 252 16.09 4.98 35.07
C PRO A 252 17.21 4.03 34.63
N LYS A 253 17.68 3.13 35.53
CA LYS A 253 18.77 2.19 35.24
C LYS A 253 18.37 1.17 34.17
N ILE A 254 17.23 0.51 34.33
CA ILE A 254 16.69 -0.46 33.36
C ILE A 254 16.41 0.20 32.02
N LYS A 255 15.77 1.37 32.02
CA LYS A 255 15.49 2.11 30.77
C LYS A 255 16.77 2.45 30.02
N ALA A 256 17.78 2.96 30.73
CA ALA A 256 19.07 3.27 30.13
C ALA A 256 19.77 2.02 29.59
N GLU A 257 19.75 0.91 30.34
CA GLU A 257 20.33 -0.37 29.92
C GLU A 257 19.66 -0.93 28.67
N LEU A 258 18.32 -1.01 28.66
CA LEU A 258 17.55 -1.51 27.52
C LEU A 258 17.75 -0.63 26.29
N ASN A 259 17.67 0.69 26.44
CA ASN A 259 17.91 1.61 25.34
C ASN A 259 19.34 1.45 24.79
N ALA A 260 20.35 1.35 25.66
CA ALA A 260 21.73 1.18 25.23
C ALA A 260 21.92 -0.08 24.37
N LYS A 261 21.33 -1.20 24.78
CA LYS A 261 21.47 -2.52 24.13
C LYS A 261 20.57 -2.72 22.90
N THR A 262 19.51 -1.92 22.73
CA THR A 262 18.47 -2.18 21.71
C THR A 262 18.28 -1.06 20.68
N LYS A 263 18.71 0.19 20.96
CA LYS A 263 18.47 1.37 20.10
C LYS A 263 18.98 1.25 18.65
N ARG A 264 19.94 0.35 18.39
CA ARG A 264 20.51 0.09 17.06
C ARG A 264 20.15 -1.29 16.51
N SER A 265 19.18 -1.99 17.10
CA SER A 265 18.69 -3.29 16.62
C SER A 265 17.37 -3.14 15.87
N THR A 266 17.29 -3.73 14.67
CA THR A 266 16.04 -3.92 13.91
C THR A 266 15.17 -5.05 14.47
N LYS A 267 15.69 -5.81 15.45
CA LYS A 267 14.99 -6.97 16.05
C LYS A 267 14.17 -6.64 17.28
N PHE A 268 14.29 -5.42 17.79
CA PHE A 268 13.57 -4.92 18.96
C PHE A 268 12.63 -3.80 18.54
N ALA A 269 11.36 -3.93 18.90
CA ALA A 269 10.41 -2.84 18.82
C ALA A 269 9.88 -2.49 20.22
N VAL A 270 9.69 -1.20 20.46
CA VAL A 270 9.05 -0.68 21.67
C VAL A 270 7.59 -0.41 21.34
N LEU A 271 6.69 -0.94 22.14
CA LEU A 271 5.26 -0.69 22.02
C LEU A 271 4.73 0.06 23.23
N VAL A 272 3.84 1.01 22.95
CA VAL A 272 3.02 1.71 23.93
C VAL A 272 1.53 1.50 23.61
N LEU A 273 0.65 1.69 24.60
CA LEU A 273 -0.77 1.39 24.39
C LEU A 273 -1.40 2.32 23.34
N ARG A 274 -1.22 3.63 23.48
CA ARG A 274 -1.80 4.66 22.60
C ARG A 274 -0.76 5.53 21.92
N ASN A 275 -1.16 6.24 20.86
CA ASN A 275 -0.28 7.17 20.14
C ASN A 275 0.26 8.30 21.04
N GLU A 276 -0.54 8.78 21.99
CA GLU A 276 -0.17 9.83 22.96
C GLU A 276 0.98 9.40 23.88
N ASP A 277 1.08 8.11 24.20
CA ASP A 277 2.13 7.55 25.06
C ASP A 277 3.51 7.54 24.38
N LYS A 278 3.56 7.66 23.04
CA LYS A 278 4.83 7.64 22.30
C LYS A 278 5.74 8.78 22.74
N ALA A 279 5.18 9.94 23.08
CA ALA A 279 5.98 11.10 23.49
C ALA A 279 6.82 10.79 24.74
N LEU A 280 6.23 10.12 25.73
CA LEU A 280 6.93 9.70 26.95
C LEU A 280 7.96 8.60 26.65
N ALA A 281 7.62 7.61 25.82
CA ALA A 281 8.57 6.57 25.46
C ALA A 281 9.80 7.12 24.70
N LYS A 282 9.60 8.12 23.81
CA LYS A 282 10.67 8.80 23.06
C LYS A 282 11.69 9.49 23.96
N THR A 283 11.36 9.85 25.20
CA THR A 283 12.35 10.46 26.12
C THR A 283 13.35 9.44 26.67
N PHE A 284 13.09 8.14 26.52
CA PHE A 284 13.91 7.08 27.09
C PHE A 284 14.48 6.13 26.03
N PHE A 285 13.71 5.84 24.99
CA PHE A 285 14.07 4.91 23.93
C PHE A 285 14.40 5.65 22.63
N ASN A 286 15.67 5.64 22.26
CA ASN A 286 16.21 6.31 21.06
C ASN A 286 16.19 5.36 19.86
N THR A 287 15.07 4.68 19.64
CA THR A 287 14.85 3.79 18.50
C THR A 287 13.76 4.36 17.59
N PRO A 288 13.90 4.25 16.26
CA PRO A 288 12.82 4.57 15.34
C PRO A 288 11.71 3.51 15.37
N LEU A 289 11.96 2.30 15.91
CA LEU A 289 11.00 1.20 16.02
C LEU A 289 10.13 1.33 17.28
N LEU A 290 9.47 2.49 17.40
CA LEU A 290 8.52 2.80 18.46
C LEU A 290 7.13 2.95 17.84
N PHE A 291 6.18 2.16 18.32
CA PHE A 291 4.83 2.09 17.78
C PHE A 291 3.79 2.17 18.90
N SER A 292 2.63 2.75 18.62
CA SER A 292 1.44 2.37 19.37
C SER A 292 0.98 0.96 18.96
N ILE A 293 0.12 0.32 19.75
CA ILE A 293 -0.40 -1.00 19.40
C ILE A 293 -1.21 -0.96 18.10
N GLN A 294 -1.94 0.13 17.85
CA GLN A 294 -2.64 0.35 16.58
C GLN A 294 -1.66 0.35 15.41
N GLU A 295 -0.54 1.05 15.54
CA GLU A 295 0.51 1.11 14.50
C GLU A 295 1.24 -0.22 14.33
N ALA A 296 1.36 -1.01 15.40
CA ALA A 296 2.03 -2.31 15.38
C ALA A 296 1.16 -3.45 14.84
N LYS A 297 -0.15 -3.24 14.63
CA LYS A 297 -1.02 -4.25 14.03
C LYS A 297 -0.49 -4.69 12.66
N GLY A 298 -0.41 -5.99 12.43
CA GLY A 298 0.19 -6.59 11.23
C GLY A 298 1.72 -6.62 11.20
N LEU A 299 2.41 -6.00 12.18
CA LEU A 299 3.86 -6.10 12.35
C LEU A 299 4.21 -7.25 13.29
N GLU A 300 5.45 -7.75 13.18
CA GLU A 300 5.99 -8.78 14.05
C GLU A 300 7.49 -8.55 14.23
N TYR A 301 7.97 -8.74 15.46
CA TYR A 301 9.38 -8.59 15.83
C TYR A 301 9.84 -9.75 16.69
N GLU A 302 11.14 -10.08 16.60
CA GLU A 302 11.75 -11.11 17.44
C GLU A 302 11.58 -10.78 18.93
N ASN A 303 11.74 -9.50 19.27
CA ASN A 303 11.65 -9.01 20.65
C ASN A 303 10.74 -7.78 20.74
N ILE A 304 9.83 -7.78 21.72
CA ILE A 304 8.97 -6.64 22.03
C ILE A 304 9.25 -6.13 23.43
N ILE A 305 9.36 -4.81 23.55
CA ILE A 305 9.36 -4.10 24.82
C ILE A 305 7.99 -3.43 24.99
N LEU A 306 7.14 -3.94 25.88
CA LEU A 306 5.90 -3.28 26.27
C LEU A 306 6.21 -2.27 27.38
N PHE A 307 6.11 -0.99 27.05
CA PHE A 307 6.47 0.09 27.97
C PHE A 307 5.26 0.69 28.66
N ASN A 308 5.17 0.50 29.97
CA ASN A 308 4.21 1.11 30.90
C ASN A 308 2.76 0.98 30.43
N ALA A 309 2.44 -0.14 29.78
CA ALA A 309 1.16 -0.36 29.13
C ALA A 309 0.05 -0.63 30.15
N ILE A 310 0.37 -1.23 31.30
CA ILE A 310 -0.59 -1.55 32.36
C ILE A 310 -0.65 -0.41 33.38
N SER A 311 0.49 0.02 33.92
CA SER A 311 0.55 1.06 34.96
C SER A 311 0.11 2.43 34.46
N GLY A 312 0.26 2.71 33.16
CA GLY A 312 -0.27 3.93 32.53
C GLY A 312 -1.79 4.02 32.57
N TYR A 313 -2.47 2.88 32.72
CA TYR A 313 -3.92 2.73 32.70
C TYR A 313 -4.38 1.85 33.87
N ASP A 314 -3.80 2.10 35.05
CA ASP A 314 -3.99 1.31 36.28
C ASP A 314 -5.48 1.20 36.66
N ARG A 315 -6.26 2.27 36.50
CA ARG A 315 -7.70 2.25 36.79
C ARG A 315 -8.43 1.25 35.89
N GLU A 316 -8.20 1.32 34.59
CA GLU A 316 -8.90 0.51 33.60
C GLU A 316 -8.53 -0.98 33.72
N PHE A 317 -7.25 -1.27 33.98
CA PHE A 317 -6.81 -2.64 34.20
C PHE A 317 -7.18 -3.20 35.58
N ARG A 318 -7.38 -2.38 36.62
CA ARG A 318 -7.98 -2.84 37.88
C ARG A 318 -9.44 -3.25 37.70
N GLU A 319 -10.20 -2.49 36.94
CA GLU A 319 -11.59 -2.84 36.63
C GLU A 319 -11.69 -4.14 35.82
N LEU A 320 -10.67 -4.42 35.00
CA LEU A 320 -10.54 -5.71 34.31
C LEU A 320 -10.42 -6.89 35.27
N THR A 321 -9.64 -6.72 36.34
CA THR A 321 -9.31 -7.81 37.27
C THR A 321 -10.26 -7.89 38.45
N ASN A 322 -11.20 -6.95 38.56
CA ASN A 322 -12.13 -6.86 39.68
C ASN A 322 -12.99 -8.14 39.77
N GLY A 323 -12.89 -8.83 40.90
CA GLY A 323 -13.61 -10.09 41.14
C GLY A 323 -13.06 -11.31 40.38
N VAL A 324 -11.87 -11.22 39.76
CA VAL A 324 -11.18 -12.34 39.11
C VAL A 324 -10.09 -12.88 40.04
N THR A 325 -10.09 -14.20 40.27
CA THR A 325 -9.08 -14.89 41.09
C THR A 325 -8.22 -15.81 40.24
N GLN A 326 -7.08 -16.29 40.76
CA GLN A 326 -6.24 -17.26 40.03
C GLN A 326 -6.96 -18.60 39.78
N GLU A 327 -7.89 -19.00 40.65
CA GLU A 327 -8.70 -20.20 40.47
C GLU A 327 -9.61 -20.09 39.23
N ASP A 328 -10.08 -18.87 38.90
CA ASP A 328 -10.88 -18.63 37.69
C ASP A 328 -10.07 -18.81 36.39
N LEU A 329 -8.73 -18.84 36.44
CA LEU A 329 -7.84 -18.90 35.28
C LEU A 329 -7.43 -20.33 34.88
N LYS A 330 -8.21 -21.34 35.28
CA LYS A 330 -8.07 -22.72 34.79
C LYS A 330 -8.85 -22.86 33.49
N GLU A 331 -8.32 -23.57 32.50
CA GLU A 331 -8.98 -23.73 31.19
C GLU A 331 -10.36 -24.37 31.30
N GLU A 332 -10.54 -25.27 32.27
CA GLU A 332 -11.80 -25.93 32.60
C GLU A 332 -12.90 -24.95 33.07
N ASN A 333 -12.51 -23.73 33.49
CA ASN A 333 -13.40 -22.70 34.01
C ASN A 333 -13.86 -21.69 32.94
N LEU A 334 -13.64 -21.96 31.64
CA LEU A 334 -14.17 -21.12 30.56
C LEU A 334 -15.70 -21.03 30.64
N LYS A 335 -16.21 -19.85 31.01
CA LYS A 335 -17.63 -19.58 31.20
C LYS A 335 -18.26 -19.13 29.88
N TYR A 336 -19.19 -19.95 29.38
CA TYR A 336 -20.09 -19.59 28.28
C TYR A 336 -21.44 -19.14 28.85
N SER A 337 -21.54 -17.86 29.22
CA SER A 337 -22.76 -17.33 29.83
C SER A 337 -23.03 -15.90 29.37
N ARG A 338 -24.31 -15.54 29.28
CA ARG A 338 -24.71 -14.14 29.09
C ARG A 338 -24.45 -13.39 30.39
N GLY A 339 -23.81 -12.22 30.30
CA GLY A 339 -23.67 -11.31 31.45
C GLY A 339 -25.02 -11.10 32.13
N LYS A 340 -25.03 -11.12 33.47
CA LYS A 340 -26.27 -11.05 34.27
C LYS A 340 -27.04 -9.75 34.08
N ASP A 341 -26.33 -8.66 33.73
CA ASP A 341 -26.89 -7.35 33.45
C ASP A 341 -26.70 -6.97 31.96
N LYS A 342 -27.80 -6.65 31.27
CA LYS A 342 -27.79 -6.22 29.86
C LYS A 342 -27.41 -4.75 29.68
N THR A 343 -27.40 -3.97 30.75
CA THR A 343 -27.06 -2.54 30.75
C THR A 343 -25.59 -2.27 31.07
N ASP A 344 -24.88 -3.28 31.58
CA ASP A 344 -23.44 -3.22 31.83
C ASP A 344 -22.66 -3.08 30.50
N LYS A 345 -22.04 -1.91 30.33
CA LYS A 345 -21.15 -1.54 29.21
C LYS A 345 -19.67 -1.69 29.54
N SER A 346 -19.31 -2.21 30.72
CA SER A 346 -17.92 -2.31 31.16
C SER A 346 -17.03 -3.05 30.16
N LEU A 347 -17.51 -4.15 29.57
CA LEU A 347 -16.76 -4.84 28.52
C LEU A 347 -16.53 -3.93 27.31
N ASP A 348 -17.53 -3.19 26.83
CA ASP A 348 -17.37 -2.33 25.64
C ASP A 348 -16.40 -1.16 25.92
N GLU A 349 -16.38 -0.67 27.16
CA GLU A 349 -15.45 0.37 27.63
C GLU A 349 -14.01 -0.16 27.76
N TYR A 350 -13.82 -1.38 28.29
CA TYR A 350 -12.50 -1.96 28.56
C TYR A 350 -11.98 -2.88 27.45
N LYS A 351 -12.79 -3.21 26.44
CA LYS A 351 -12.42 -4.08 25.31
C LYS A 351 -11.19 -3.55 24.59
N PHE A 352 -11.09 -2.23 24.44
CA PHE A 352 -9.90 -1.59 23.88
C PHE A 352 -8.64 -2.02 24.62
N TYR A 353 -8.60 -1.92 25.95
CA TYR A 353 -7.41 -2.17 26.75
C TYR A 353 -6.98 -3.63 26.68
N VAL A 354 -7.92 -4.57 26.79
CA VAL A 354 -7.62 -6.01 26.72
C VAL A 354 -7.13 -6.42 25.35
N ASN A 355 -7.87 -6.05 24.31
CA ASN A 355 -7.54 -6.46 22.95
C ASN A 355 -6.26 -5.75 22.49
N SER A 356 -6.02 -4.51 22.91
CA SER A 356 -4.74 -3.83 22.70
C SER A 356 -3.61 -4.62 23.35
N LEU A 357 -3.70 -4.90 24.65
CA LEU A 357 -2.65 -5.63 25.36
C LEU A 357 -2.41 -7.01 24.75
N TYR A 358 -3.47 -7.72 24.35
CA TYR A 358 -3.39 -8.98 23.62
C TYR A 358 -2.61 -8.83 22.31
N VAL A 359 -3.01 -7.87 21.45
CA VAL A 359 -2.31 -7.59 20.19
C VAL A 359 -0.84 -7.26 20.44
N GLY A 360 -0.54 -6.41 21.44
CA GLY A 360 0.80 -6.01 21.83
C GLY A 360 1.67 -7.18 22.28
N ILE A 361 1.14 -8.08 23.10
CA ILE A 361 1.82 -9.32 23.51
C ILE A 361 2.12 -10.20 22.29
N THR A 362 1.12 -10.42 21.42
CA THR A 362 1.27 -11.35 20.29
C THR A 362 2.14 -10.79 19.16
N ARG A 363 2.56 -9.52 19.21
CA ARG A 363 3.57 -8.97 18.27
C ARG A 363 4.96 -9.57 18.50
N ALA A 364 5.21 -10.16 19.68
CA ALA A 364 6.48 -10.78 20.04
C ALA A 364 6.58 -12.20 19.48
N ILE A 365 7.48 -12.44 18.54
CA ILE A 365 7.75 -13.79 18.03
C ILE A 365 8.44 -14.63 19.11
N LYS A 366 9.50 -14.07 19.74
CA LYS A 366 10.37 -14.82 20.66
C LYS A 366 10.32 -14.33 22.10
N ASN A 367 10.67 -13.07 22.34
CA ASN A 367 10.84 -12.54 23.69
C ASN A 367 9.93 -11.33 23.96
N LEU A 368 9.39 -11.26 25.18
CA LEU A 368 8.55 -10.18 25.65
C LEU A 368 9.13 -9.55 26.92
N TYR A 369 9.41 -8.26 26.88
CA TYR A 369 9.90 -7.49 28.01
C TYR A 369 8.81 -6.51 28.45
N VAL A 370 8.23 -6.73 29.63
CA VAL A 370 7.16 -5.90 30.19
C VAL A 370 7.76 -4.97 31.23
N ILE A 371 7.74 -3.66 30.98
CA ILE A 371 8.31 -2.65 31.87
C ILE A 371 7.18 -1.88 32.53
N GLU A 372 7.06 -1.95 33.85
CA GLU A 372 5.95 -1.30 34.57
C GLU A 372 6.42 -0.54 35.81
N THR A 373 5.67 0.50 36.14
CA THR A 373 5.90 1.33 37.34
C THR A 373 5.27 0.69 38.58
N ASN A 374 4.04 0.17 38.45
CA ASN A 374 3.34 -0.49 39.54
C ASN A 374 3.61 -2.00 39.54
N LYS A 375 4.58 -2.44 40.34
CA LYS A 375 4.95 -3.86 40.47
C LYS A 375 3.91 -4.76 41.14
N LYS A 376 2.91 -4.18 41.80
CA LYS A 376 1.88 -4.91 42.56
C LYS A 376 0.51 -4.85 41.91
N HIS A 377 0.42 -4.44 40.65
CA HIS A 377 -0.85 -4.44 39.94
C HIS A 377 -1.43 -5.87 39.87
N GLU A 378 -2.73 -6.02 40.14
CA GLU A 378 -3.38 -7.32 40.24
C GLU A 378 -3.28 -8.11 38.93
N LEU A 379 -3.47 -7.42 37.79
CA LEU A 379 -3.29 -7.99 36.44
C LEU A 379 -1.94 -8.68 36.25
N LEU A 380 -0.84 -8.08 36.70
CA LEU A 380 0.50 -8.68 36.54
C LEU A 380 0.60 -10.00 37.32
N THR A 381 -0.03 -10.06 38.51
CA THR A 381 -0.08 -11.28 39.32
C THR A 381 -0.92 -12.37 38.65
N LEU A 382 -2.06 -11.99 38.05
CA LEU A 382 -2.93 -12.91 37.31
C LEU A 382 -2.26 -13.43 36.01
N LEU A 383 -1.42 -12.62 35.36
CA LEU A 383 -0.58 -13.03 34.22
C LEU A 383 0.65 -13.86 34.63
N GLY A 384 0.82 -14.16 35.93
CA GLY A 384 1.99 -14.87 36.44
C GLY A 384 3.31 -14.09 36.29
N LEU A 385 3.26 -12.78 36.07
CA LEU A 385 4.41 -11.88 36.02
C LEU A 385 4.75 -11.41 37.43
N THR A 386 5.15 -12.36 38.29
CA THR A 386 5.46 -12.09 39.71
C THR A 386 6.94 -11.88 39.96
N ASN A 387 7.81 -12.36 39.06
CA ASN A 387 9.26 -12.32 39.21
C ASN A 387 9.82 -10.99 38.68
N PHE A 388 9.65 -9.94 39.48
CA PHE A 388 10.05 -8.57 39.14
C PHE A 388 11.57 -8.41 39.21
N LYS A 389 12.22 -8.32 38.05
CA LYS A 389 13.68 -8.21 37.94
C LYS A 389 14.12 -6.75 37.94
N GLN A 390 15.22 -6.48 38.64
CA GLN A 390 15.92 -5.17 38.64
C GLN A 390 17.10 -5.11 37.67
N GLN A 391 17.29 -6.16 36.87
CA GLN A 391 18.28 -6.23 35.80
C GLN A 391 17.69 -6.98 34.60
N SER A 392 18.03 -6.54 33.39
CA SER A 392 17.57 -7.17 32.15
C SER A 392 18.50 -8.28 31.67
N SER A 393 17.95 -9.39 31.14
CA SER A 393 18.72 -10.44 30.46
C SER A 393 19.13 -10.07 29.03
N VAL A 394 18.65 -8.93 28.51
CA VAL A 394 18.87 -8.49 27.13
C VAL A 394 20.37 -8.45 26.85
N LYS A 395 20.76 -9.07 25.74
CA LYS A 395 22.12 -9.02 25.19
C LYS A 395 22.26 -7.81 24.28
N ASP A 396 23.45 -7.23 24.22
CA ASP A 396 23.73 -6.15 23.28
C ASP A 396 23.54 -6.66 21.84
N GLN A 397 22.77 -5.90 21.06
CA GLN A 397 22.46 -6.27 19.69
C GLN A 397 22.46 -5.02 18.82
N THR A 398 23.30 -5.04 17.78
CA THR A 398 23.38 -3.99 16.78
C THR A 398 23.15 -4.60 15.41
N SER A 399 22.24 -4.00 14.65
CA SER A 399 21.95 -4.35 13.26
C SER A 399 22.85 -3.55 12.31
N SER A 400 23.15 -4.11 11.14
CA SER A 400 23.96 -3.43 10.13
C SER A 400 23.19 -2.28 9.47
N LYS A 401 23.87 -1.43 8.69
CA LYS A 401 23.18 -0.37 7.91
C LYS A 401 22.23 -0.98 6.88
N GLU A 402 22.62 -2.10 6.28
CA GLU A 402 21.81 -2.86 5.32
C GLU A 402 20.56 -3.45 5.98
N ASP A 403 20.67 -3.95 7.21
CA ASP A 403 19.50 -4.39 7.99
C ASP A 403 18.51 -3.26 8.22
N TRP A 404 19.00 -2.07 8.63
CA TRP A 404 18.17 -0.89 8.83
C TRP A 404 17.52 -0.40 7.54
N GLN A 405 18.23 -0.49 6.42
CA GLN A 405 17.70 -0.13 5.12
C GLN A 405 16.59 -1.09 4.67
N ARG A 406 16.77 -2.40 4.85
CA ARG A 406 15.72 -3.40 4.61
C ARG A 406 14.52 -3.18 5.51
N GLU A 407 14.74 -2.82 6.77
CA GLU A 407 13.67 -2.53 7.72
C GLU A 407 12.89 -1.28 7.35
N ALA A 408 13.55 -0.19 6.95
CA ALA A 408 12.89 1.01 6.47
C ALA A 408 12.01 0.73 5.24
N HIS A 409 12.52 -0.10 4.31
CA HIS A 409 11.75 -0.53 3.14
C HIS A 409 10.53 -1.40 3.53
N ARG A 410 10.71 -2.39 4.43
CA ARG A 410 9.62 -3.22 4.94
C ARG A 410 8.49 -2.38 5.55
N LEU A 411 8.87 -1.42 6.40
CA LEU A 411 7.93 -0.52 7.08
C LEU A 411 7.19 0.40 6.11
N GLU A 412 7.87 0.95 5.11
CA GLU A 412 7.26 1.76 4.06
C GLU A 412 6.24 0.94 3.25
N MET A 413 6.58 -0.29 2.86
CA MET A 413 5.66 -1.20 2.17
C MET A 413 4.42 -1.56 3.01
N GLN A 414 4.52 -1.47 4.33
CA GLN A 414 3.42 -1.67 5.28
C GLN A 414 2.73 -0.35 5.70
N GLY A 415 3.04 0.76 5.04
CA GLY A 415 2.45 2.09 5.30
C GLY A 415 2.94 2.79 6.56
N LYS A 416 4.02 2.31 7.20
CA LYS A 416 4.59 2.87 8.44
C LYS A 416 5.62 3.96 8.15
N GLN A 417 5.15 5.02 7.48
CA GLN A 417 6.01 6.09 6.95
C GLN A 417 6.79 6.84 8.05
N GLU A 418 6.17 7.13 9.21
CA GLU A 418 6.85 7.82 10.33
C GLU A 418 8.14 7.08 10.72
N GLN A 419 8.05 5.75 10.91
CA GLN A 419 9.18 4.94 11.34
C GLN A 419 10.19 4.72 10.22
N ALA A 420 9.76 4.52 8.97
CA ALA A 420 10.65 4.43 7.82
C ALA A 420 11.50 5.70 7.66
N ASP A 421 10.89 6.88 7.78
CA ASP A 421 11.59 8.16 7.69
C ASP A 421 12.46 8.43 8.92
N ALA A 422 12.03 8.02 10.11
CA ALA A 422 12.86 8.09 11.30
C ALA A 422 14.15 7.24 11.15
N ILE A 423 14.07 6.05 10.55
CA ILE A 423 15.26 5.23 10.24
C ILE A 423 16.18 5.98 9.27
N ARG A 424 15.63 6.52 8.18
CA ARG A 424 16.40 7.25 7.15
C ARG A 424 17.13 8.45 7.74
N ASN A 425 16.47 9.21 8.61
CA ASN A 425 17.00 10.46 9.17
C ASN A 425 17.93 10.23 10.36
N GLN A 426 17.56 9.35 11.29
CA GLN A 426 18.27 9.20 12.58
C GLN A 426 19.35 8.11 12.56
N ILE A 427 19.11 7.03 11.79
CA ILE A 427 20.02 5.88 11.74
C ILE A 427 20.91 5.95 10.51
N LEU A 428 20.31 6.09 9.32
CA LEU A 428 21.04 6.11 8.05
C LEU A 428 21.64 7.48 7.73
N GLN A 429 21.10 8.55 8.32
CA GLN A 429 21.53 9.95 8.14
C GLN A 429 21.54 10.37 6.67
N VAL A 430 20.49 9.97 5.94
CA VAL A 430 20.29 10.34 4.54
C VAL A 430 20.14 11.86 4.42
N GLN A 431 20.88 12.45 3.50
CA GLN A 431 20.83 13.88 3.18
C GLN A 431 20.00 14.11 1.91
N PRO A 432 19.30 15.24 1.80
CA PRO A 432 18.72 15.64 0.53
C PRO A 432 19.81 15.84 -0.51
N VAL A 433 19.47 15.56 -1.77
CA VAL A 433 20.38 15.83 -2.88
C VAL A 433 20.62 17.35 -3.01
N PRO A 434 21.86 17.80 -3.30
CA PRO A 434 22.18 19.22 -3.38
C PRO A 434 21.78 19.88 -4.72
N TRP A 435 21.22 19.10 -5.65
CA TRP A 435 20.77 19.56 -6.95
C TRP A 435 19.25 19.56 -7.04
N GLU A 436 18.73 20.33 -7.99
CA GLU A 436 17.31 20.43 -8.25
C GLU A 436 16.89 19.32 -9.24
N ILE A 437 15.87 18.56 -8.87
CA ILE A 437 15.35 17.46 -9.69
C ILE A 437 14.38 18.02 -10.72
N THR A 438 14.61 17.77 -12.00
CA THR A 438 13.74 18.25 -13.08
C THR A 438 12.55 17.30 -13.24
N THR A 439 11.50 17.49 -12.45
CA THR A 439 10.20 16.80 -12.62
C THR A 439 9.41 17.41 -13.78
N ARG A 440 8.30 16.79 -14.21
CA ARG A 440 7.41 17.37 -15.23
C ARG A 440 6.85 18.75 -14.85
N GLU A 441 6.55 18.95 -13.56
CA GLU A 441 6.06 20.22 -13.06
C GLU A 441 7.13 21.30 -13.18
N ILE A 442 8.34 21.00 -12.68
CA ILE A 442 9.49 21.89 -12.71
C ILE A 442 9.96 22.16 -14.15
N LEU A 443 9.81 21.19 -15.05
CA LEU A 443 10.18 21.35 -16.46
C LEU A 443 9.47 22.54 -17.11
N LYS A 444 8.20 22.80 -16.79
CA LYS A 444 7.45 23.93 -17.34
C LYS A 444 8.12 25.27 -17.02
N ASP A 445 8.57 25.43 -15.77
CA ASP A 445 9.25 26.64 -15.35
C ASP A 445 10.70 26.70 -15.82
N LEU A 446 11.39 25.54 -15.90
CA LEU A 446 12.71 25.44 -16.50
C LEU A 446 12.70 25.88 -17.97
N VAL A 447 11.70 25.44 -18.75
CA VAL A 447 11.53 25.83 -20.15
C VAL A 447 11.33 27.34 -20.27
N LYS A 448 10.46 27.94 -19.45
CA LYS A 448 10.26 29.41 -19.43
C LYS A 448 11.55 30.17 -19.12
N GLN A 449 12.32 29.71 -18.14
CA GLN A 449 13.58 30.34 -17.74
C GLN A 449 14.68 30.16 -18.79
N ALA A 450 14.82 28.96 -19.35
CA ALA A 450 15.85 28.64 -20.32
C ALA A 450 15.59 29.28 -21.70
N LEU A 451 14.32 29.45 -22.06
CA LEU A 451 13.91 29.95 -23.38
C LEU A 451 13.43 31.41 -23.38
N SER A 452 13.60 32.14 -22.28
CA SER A 452 13.33 33.58 -22.24
C SER A 452 14.27 34.34 -23.20
N PRO A 453 13.75 35.12 -24.16
CA PRO A 453 14.56 36.00 -25.01
C PRO A 453 15.13 37.20 -24.23
N GLU A 454 14.47 37.60 -23.15
CA GLU A 454 14.79 38.80 -22.36
C GLU A 454 15.92 38.56 -21.36
N SER A 455 16.24 37.30 -21.02
CA SER A 455 17.24 36.96 -20.02
C SER A 455 18.08 35.74 -20.41
N PHE A 456 19.41 35.90 -20.41
CA PHE A 456 20.34 34.79 -20.65
C PHE A 456 20.64 34.01 -19.37
N ASN A 457 19.75 33.08 -19.00
CA ASN A 457 19.97 32.18 -17.87
C ASN A 457 20.77 30.94 -18.30
N LYS A 458 22.10 30.99 -18.16
CA LYS A 458 22.99 29.88 -18.55
C LYS A 458 22.66 28.57 -17.81
N LYS A 459 22.41 28.63 -16.49
CA LYS A 459 22.12 27.44 -15.67
C LYS A 459 20.84 26.73 -16.12
N ALA A 460 19.80 27.50 -16.44
CA ALA A 460 18.55 26.95 -16.96
C ALA A 460 18.74 26.35 -18.36
N LYS A 461 19.51 27.01 -19.24
CA LYS A 461 19.85 26.49 -20.58
C LYS A 461 20.66 25.20 -20.52
N ASP A 462 21.67 25.12 -19.65
CA ASP A 462 22.47 23.91 -19.42
C ASP A 462 21.59 22.74 -18.96
N ARG A 463 20.69 22.97 -17.99
CA ARG A 463 19.75 21.94 -17.51
C ARG A 463 18.75 21.50 -18.58
N LEU A 464 18.19 22.42 -19.35
CA LEU A 464 17.28 22.08 -20.44
C LEU A 464 18.01 21.31 -21.55
N PHE A 465 19.27 21.65 -21.82
CA PHE A 465 20.11 20.91 -22.75
C PHE A 465 20.37 19.47 -22.28
N GLU A 466 20.73 19.26 -21.01
CA GLU A 466 20.91 17.91 -20.43
C GLU A 466 19.62 17.10 -20.47
N TYR A 467 18.47 17.72 -20.16
CA TYR A 467 17.15 17.12 -20.28
C TYR A 467 16.88 16.66 -21.72
N ALA A 468 17.06 17.56 -22.69
CA ALA A 468 16.83 17.29 -24.10
C ALA A 468 17.73 16.17 -24.62
N LEU A 469 18.98 16.12 -24.14
CA LEU A 469 19.96 15.11 -24.52
C LEU A 469 19.59 13.71 -24.04
N TYR A 470 19.14 13.56 -22.80
CA TYR A 470 18.75 12.25 -22.27
C TYR A 470 17.41 11.77 -22.83
N TYR A 471 16.41 12.65 -22.88
CA TYR A 471 15.05 12.29 -23.29
C TYR A 471 14.83 12.33 -24.81
N GLY A 472 15.78 12.88 -25.57
CA GLY A 472 15.72 12.94 -27.04
C GLY A 472 14.84 14.09 -27.57
N GLU A 473 14.66 15.16 -26.79
CA GLU A 473 13.81 16.31 -27.15
C GLU A 473 14.53 17.27 -28.10
N GLN A 474 14.64 16.87 -29.37
CA GLN A 474 15.38 17.63 -30.39
C GLN A 474 14.87 19.07 -30.60
N SER A 475 13.57 19.31 -30.35
CA SER A 475 12.95 20.63 -30.48
C SER A 475 13.62 21.68 -29.60
N TYR A 476 14.09 21.30 -28.40
CA TYR A 476 14.77 22.19 -27.48
C TYR A 476 16.16 22.61 -27.97
N PHE A 477 16.88 21.76 -28.71
CA PHE A 477 18.16 22.17 -29.28
C PHE A 477 17.99 23.31 -30.28
N ASN A 478 16.99 23.23 -31.15
CA ASN A 478 16.70 24.31 -32.11
C ASN A 478 16.33 25.63 -31.40
N GLN A 479 15.50 25.55 -30.35
CA GLN A 479 15.09 26.72 -29.57
C GLN A 479 16.25 27.33 -28.78
N LEU A 480 17.13 26.50 -28.21
CA LEU A 480 18.33 26.95 -27.51
C LEU A 480 19.33 27.59 -28.47
N SER A 481 19.54 27.00 -29.64
CA SER A 481 20.41 27.53 -30.72
C SER A 481 19.94 28.91 -31.17
N ALA A 482 18.62 29.09 -31.40
CA ALA A 482 18.03 30.38 -31.76
C ALA A 482 18.30 31.49 -30.71
N LEU A 483 18.45 31.10 -29.44
CA LEU A 483 18.81 31.99 -28.33
C LEU A 483 20.32 32.08 -28.08
N LYS A 484 21.13 31.79 -29.11
CA LYS A 484 22.60 31.88 -29.11
C LYS A 484 23.30 31.00 -28.07
N TYR A 485 22.65 29.92 -27.62
CA TYR A 485 23.28 28.91 -26.77
C TYR A 485 24.10 27.94 -27.61
N ARG A 486 25.37 28.29 -27.86
CA ARG A 486 26.27 27.58 -28.79
C ARG A 486 26.38 26.05 -28.62
N PRO A 487 26.33 25.46 -27.41
CA PRO A 487 26.35 24.00 -27.29
C PRO A 487 25.21 23.30 -28.03
N ALA A 488 24.07 23.97 -28.22
CA ALA A 488 22.95 23.44 -28.99
C ALA A 488 23.22 23.33 -30.50
N ASP A 489 24.15 24.12 -31.06
CA ASP A 489 24.50 24.06 -32.48
C ASP A 489 25.20 22.75 -32.86
N ARG A 490 25.92 22.15 -31.89
CA ARG A 490 26.70 20.93 -32.05
C ARG A 490 26.33 19.89 -30.99
N TRP A 491 25.04 19.80 -30.68
CA TRP A 491 24.52 19.02 -29.55
C TRP A 491 24.93 17.53 -29.59
N GLU A 492 25.06 16.92 -30.77
CA GLU A 492 25.53 15.53 -30.91
C GLU A 492 26.98 15.31 -30.46
N GLN A 493 27.85 16.30 -30.70
CA GLN A 493 29.26 16.22 -30.34
C GLN A 493 29.45 16.59 -28.87
N GLU A 494 28.89 17.74 -28.45
CA GLU A 494 28.94 18.23 -27.06
C GLU A 494 28.26 17.25 -26.09
N GLY A 495 27.14 16.65 -26.53
CA GLY A 495 26.35 15.73 -25.73
C GLY A 495 27.09 14.44 -25.34
N LYS A 496 27.99 13.94 -26.18
CA LYS A 496 28.78 12.72 -25.86
C LYS A 496 29.61 12.89 -24.59
N GLY A 497 30.25 14.06 -24.44
CA GLY A 497 31.05 14.37 -23.25
C GLY A 497 30.19 14.49 -22.00
N ILE A 498 29.04 15.17 -22.12
CA ILE A 498 28.09 15.37 -21.02
C ILE A 498 27.51 14.03 -20.54
N LEU A 499 27.00 13.19 -21.44
CA LEU A 499 26.46 11.87 -21.09
C LEU A 499 27.53 10.98 -20.45
N LYS A 500 28.75 10.97 -21.00
CA LYS A 500 29.87 10.20 -20.42
C LYS A 500 30.15 10.64 -18.98
N ARG A 501 30.16 11.94 -18.70
CA ARG A 501 30.36 12.48 -17.34
C ARG A 501 29.22 12.09 -16.40
N MET A 502 27.97 12.21 -16.85
CA MET A 502 26.79 11.96 -16.01
C MET A 502 26.57 10.47 -15.69
N LEU A 503 27.06 9.58 -16.55
CA LEU A 503 26.67 8.16 -16.54
C LEU A 503 27.87 7.21 -16.42
N SER A 504 29.07 7.74 -16.20
CA SER A 504 30.31 6.97 -16.17
C SER A 504 30.27 5.78 -15.22
N GLU A 505 29.71 5.94 -14.02
CA GLU A 505 29.66 4.90 -13.00
C GLU A 505 28.82 3.70 -13.46
N TYR A 506 27.71 3.98 -14.17
CA TYR A 506 26.82 2.97 -14.71
C TYR A 506 27.39 2.31 -15.96
N GLN A 507 28.03 3.08 -16.85
CA GLN A 507 28.71 2.53 -18.03
C GLN A 507 29.86 1.58 -17.65
N GLN A 508 30.54 1.86 -16.54
CA GLN A 508 31.63 1.03 -16.01
C GLN A 508 31.15 -0.08 -15.07
N ASP A 509 29.86 -0.13 -14.72
CA ASP A 509 29.28 -1.04 -13.72
C ASP A 509 30.03 -1.02 -12.38
N ASN A 510 30.41 0.19 -11.93
CA ASN A 510 31.29 0.39 -10.78
C ASN A 510 30.53 0.74 -9.49
N VAL A 511 30.22 -0.30 -8.70
CA VAL A 511 29.52 -0.16 -7.40
C VAL A 511 30.27 0.74 -6.43
N LYS A 512 31.61 0.61 -6.34
CA LYS A 512 32.43 1.37 -5.39
C LYS A 512 32.41 2.86 -5.66
N ALA A 513 32.32 3.27 -6.93
CA ALA A 513 32.21 4.68 -7.30
C ALA A 513 30.83 5.27 -6.94
N LEU A 514 29.78 4.45 -6.97
CA LEU A 514 28.41 4.86 -6.67
C LEU A 514 28.08 4.86 -5.17
N GLU A 515 28.70 3.95 -4.42
CA GLU A 515 28.43 3.70 -2.99
C GLU A 515 28.46 4.96 -2.10
N PRO A 516 29.41 5.91 -2.25
CA PRO A 516 29.38 7.16 -1.47
C PRO A 516 28.11 7.98 -1.69
N LYS A 517 27.55 7.98 -2.91
CA LYS A 517 26.29 8.68 -3.23
C LYS A 517 25.09 7.96 -2.62
N LEU A 518 25.06 6.62 -2.64
CA LEU A 518 23.99 5.82 -2.05
C LEU A 518 23.93 5.99 -0.53
N ILE A 519 25.08 5.99 0.14
CA ILE A 519 25.17 6.21 1.59
C ILE A 519 24.70 7.62 1.95
N LYS A 520 25.14 8.62 1.17
CA LYS A 520 24.86 10.02 1.48
C LYS A 520 23.43 10.44 1.17
N TYR A 521 22.88 10.03 0.02
CA TYR A 521 21.60 10.53 -0.49
C TYR A 521 20.47 9.48 -0.45
N GLY A 522 20.76 8.27 0.04
CA GLY A 522 19.83 7.15 0.08
C GLY A 522 19.84 6.35 -1.23
N ILE A 523 19.40 5.10 -1.17
CA ILE A 523 19.48 4.18 -2.33
C ILE A 523 18.64 4.59 -3.55
N ASP A 524 17.56 5.32 -3.30
CA ASP A 524 16.57 5.74 -4.29
C ASP A 524 16.70 7.22 -4.66
N PHE A 525 17.86 7.85 -4.38
CA PHE A 525 18.06 9.26 -4.68
C PHE A 525 17.75 9.57 -6.15
N ARG A 526 17.31 10.79 -6.45
CA ARG A 526 16.98 11.20 -7.82
C ARG A 526 18.08 12.08 -8.36
N ASN A 527 18.57 11.79 -9.56
CA ASN A 527 19.47 12.70 -10.27
C ASN A 527 18.70 13.92 -10.82
N GLU A 528 19.41 14.84 -11.45
CA GLU A 528 18.89 16.09 -12.05
C GLU A 528 17.81 15.84 -13.11
N LEU A 529 17.80 14.65 -13.72
CA LEU A 529 16.88 14.20 -14.76
C LEU A 529 15.68 13.40 -14.24
N ASN A 530 15.53 13.34 -12.91
CA ASN A 530 14.48 12.57 -12.25
C ASN A 530 14.59 11.06 -12.55
N LEU A 531 15.81 10.50 -12.41
CA LEU A 531 16.09 9.07 -12.55
C LEU A 531 16.71 8.54 -11.26
N SER A 532 16.31 7.33 -10.84
CA SER A 532 16.95 6.64 -9.72
C SER A 532 18.20 5.87 -10.18
N PRO A 533 19.13 5.54 -9.26
CA PRO A 533 20.26 4.65 -9.54
C PRO A 533 19.83 3.33 -10.16
N PHE A 534 18.71 2.76 -9.72
CA PHE A 534 18.24 1.49 -10.26
C PHE A 534 17.78 1.61 -11.71
N MET A 535 17.05 2.67 -12.06
CA MET A 535 16.64 2.93 -13.44
C MET A 535 17.84 3.12 -14.38
N LEU A 536 18.87 3.83 -13.92
CA LEU A 536 20.11 4.03 -14.67
C LEU A 536 20.87 2.71 -14.82
N ALA A 537 21.05 1.95 -13.74
CA ALA A 537 21.75 0.67 -13.76
C ALA A 537 21.12 -0.30 -14.77
N ILE A 538 19.79 -0.40 -14.75
CA ILE A 538 19.04 -1.23 -15.70
C ILE A 538 19.19 -0.69 -17.13
N SER A 539 18.98 0.60 -17.37
CA SER A 539 19.04 1.20 -18.71
C SER A 539 20.41 1.09 -19.39
N TYR A 540 21.49 0.99 -18.61
CA TYR A 540 22.86 0.83 -19.09
C TYR A 540 23.40 -0.59 -18.96
N GLY A 541 22.60 -1.55 -18.48
CA GLY A 541 23.00 -2.94 -18.30
C GLY A 541 24.14 -3.14 -17.30
N ALA A 542 24.18 -2.29 -16.27
CA ALA A 542 25.12 -2.34 -15.15
C ALA A 542 24.65 -3.40 -14.15
N THR A 543 25.10 -4.65 -14.36
CA THR A 543 24.58 -5.81 -13.64
C THR A 543 25.00 -5.87 -12.18
N GLN A 544 26.25 -5.47 -11.86
CA GLN A 544 26.75 -5.47 -10.49
C GLN A 544 26.06 -4.39 -9.66
N ILE A 545 25.88 -3.19 -10.24
CA ILE A 545 25.10 -2.12 -9.60
C ILE A 545 23.65 -2.57 -9.40
N SER A 546 23.03 -3.19 -10.40
CA SER A 546 21.64 -3.67 -10.30
C SER A 546 21.48 -4.69 -9.16
N GLU A 547 22.36 -5.69 -9.07
CA GLU A 547 22.34 -6.69 -7.99
C GLU A 547 22.57 -6.07 -6.61
N HIS A 548 23.52 -5.14 -6.50
CA HIS A 548 23.77 -4.42 -5.25
C HIS A 548 22.55 -3.61 -4.81
N LEU A 549 21.89 -2.91 -5.73
CA LEU A 549 20.71 -2.10 -5.43
C LEU A 549 19.52 -2.98 -5.02
N ILE A 550 19.30 -4.10 -5.71
CA ILE A 550 18.24 -5.07 -5.38
C ILE A 550 18.46 -5.65 -3.98
N LYS A 551 19.69 -6.08 -3.67
CA LYS A 551 20.03 -6.65 -2.36
C LYS A 551 19.75 -5.68 -1.21
N ASN A 552 19.87 -4.38 -1.47
CA ASN A 552 19.66 -3.32 -0.50
C ASN A 552 18.25 -2.66 -0.58
N GLY A 553 17.31 -3.27 -1.30
CA GLY A 553 15.90 -2.85 -1.30
C GLY A 553 15.61 -1.59 -2.12
N ALA A 554 16.33 -1.36 -3.22
CA ALA A 554 16.00 -0.28 -4.15
C ALA A 554 14.58 -0.43 -4.72
N LYS A 555 13.87 0.69 -4.85
CA LYS A 555 12.52 0.71 -5.42
C LYS A 555 12.55 0.47 -6.93
N THR A 556 11.83 -0.56 -7.36
CA THR A 556 11.73 -0.95 -8.79
C THR A 556 10.61 -0.23 -9.53
N ASN A 557 9.66 0.35 -8.79
CA ASN A 557 8.44 0.99 -9.30
C ASN A 557 8.56 2.52 -9.47
N LEU A 558 9.71 3.13 -9.16
CA LEU A 558 9.93 4.56 -9.44
C LEU A 558 9.89 4.80 -10.94
N THR A 559 9.28 5.93 -11.35
CA THR A 559 9.05 6.29 -12.74
C THR A 559 9.94 7.45 -13.19
N ASP A 560 10.22 7.58 -14.48
CA ASP A 560 10.88 8.78 -15.05
C ASP A 560 9.88 9.89 -15.38
N ASN A 561 10.32 10.95 -16.06
CA ASN A 561 9.43 12.06 -16.45
C ASN A 561 8.35 11.68 -17.48
N PHE A 562 8.46 10.52 -18.13
CA PHE A 562 7.42 9.97 -19.01
C PHE A 562 6.60 8.86 -18.35
N GLY A 563 6.72 8.69 -17.02
CA GLY A 563 5.98 7.69 -16.27
C GLY A 563 6.54 6.28 -16.41
N ARG A 564 7.75 6.10 -16.96
CA ARG A 564 8.34 4.79 -17.22
C ARG A 564 9.09 4.26 -16.02
N ASN A 565 8.73 3.07 -15.53
CA ASN A 565 9.47 2.39 -14.48
C ASN A 565 10.69 1.60 -15.03
N ALA A 566 11.47 0.96 -14.15
CA ALA A 566 12.66 0.22 -14.54
C ALA A 566 12.37 -0.93 -15.53
N LEU A 567 11.24 -1.64 -15.39
CA LEU A 567 10.81 -2.66 -16.36
C LEU A 567 10.58 -2.02 -17.73
N GLN A 568 9.80 -0.95 -17.80
CA GLN A 568 9.47 -0.28 -19.06
C GLN A 568 10.71 0.32 -19.74
N LEU A 569 11.67 0.85 -18.98
CA LEU A 569 12.97 1.26 -19.51
C LEU A 569 13.78 0.08 -20.08
N ALA A 570 13.75 -1.07 -19.40
CA ALA A 570 14.38 -2.30 -19.90
C ALA A 570 13.72 -2.79 -21.19
N LEU A 571 12.38 -2.76 -21.27
CA LEU A 571 11.62 -3.14 -22.47
C LEU A 571 11.98 -2.23 -23.66
N LEU A 572 12.00 -0.91 -23.43
CA LEU A 572 12.38 0.07 -24.46
C LEU A 572 13.80 -0.15 -24.99
N LYS A 573 14.76 -0.46 -24.11
CA LYS A 573 16.14 -0.75 -24.54
C LYS A 573 16.26 -2.10 -25.25
N ALA A 574 15.56 -3.13 -24.76
CA ALA A 574 15.56 -4.46 -25.34
C ALA A 574 14.89 -4.54 -26.72
N GLU A 575 14.01 -3.59 -27.06
CA GLU A 575 13.45 -3.44 -28.42
C GLU A 575 14.54 -3.08 -29.44
N LEU A 576 15.54 -2.30 -29.02
CA LEU A 576 16.58 -1.75 -29.90
C LEU A 576 17.88 -2.57 -29.90
N ASP A 577 18.11 -3.37 -28.86
CA ASP A 577 19.37 -4.11 -28.65
C ASP A 577 19.12 -5.55 -28.16
N SER A 578 19.33 -6.52 -29.06
CA SER A 578 19.20 -7.95 -28.77
C SER A 578 20.21 -8.46 -27.74
N ALA A 579 21.43 -7.90 -27.67
CA ALA A 579 22.41 -8.28 -26.66
C ALA A 579 21.99 -7.78 -25.27
N PHE A 580 21.45 -6.55 -25.20
CA PHE A 580 20.85 -6.01 -23.99
C PHE A 580 19.68 -6.87 -23.50
N LYS A 581 18.80 -7.30 -24.41
CA LYS A 581 17.67 -8.20 -24.11
C LYS A 581 18.13 -9.46 -23.35
N GLN A 582 19.19 -10.11 -23.81
CA GLN A 582 19.76 -11.28 -23.14
C GLN A 582 20.41 -10.94 -21.79
N LYS A 583 21.22 -9.88 -21.76
CA LYS A 583 22.02 -9.52 -20.59
C LYS A 583 21.18 -9.00 -19.42
N VAL A 584 20.12 -8.24 -19.71
CA VAL A 584 19.37 -7.47 -18.70
C VAL A 584 17.94 -7.99 -18.55
N LEU A 585 17.14 -7.98 -19.62
CA LEU A 585 15.72 -8.31 -19.51
C LEU A 585 15.54 -9.77 -19.08
N ASN A 586 16.19 -10.72 -19.75
CA ASN A 586 16.15 -12.12 -19.34
C ASN A 586 16.74 -12.34 -17.94
N LYS A 587 17.78 -11.61 -17.53
CA LYS A 587 18.40 -11.80 -16.21
C LYS A 587 17.55 -11.25 -15.05
N PHE A 588 17.02 -10.03 -15.20
CA PHE A 588 16.41 -9.28 -14.11
C PHE A 588 14.88 -9.23 -14.13
N TYR A 589 14.20 -9.85 -15.12
CA TYR A 589 12.74 -9.79 -15.23
C TYR A 589 12.01 -10.15 -13.93
N GLY A 590 12.47 -11.18 -13.20
CA GLY A 590 11.87 -11.59 -11.93
C GLY A 590 11.84 -10.48 -10.87
N THR A 591 12.80 -9.57 -10.89
CA THR A 591 12.88 -8.42 -9.98
C THR A 591 12.28 -7.16 -10.58
N LEU A 592 12.33 -7.00 -11.91
CA LEU A 592 11.76 -5.86 -12.62
C LEU A 592 10.23 -5.91 -12.67
N LYS A 593 9.65 -7.12 -12.75
CA LYS A 593 8.19 -7.27 -12.78
C LYS A 593 7.61 -6.78 -11.45
N ILE A 594 6.73 -5.79 -11.54
CA ILE A 594 5.84 -5.42 -10.43
C ILE A 594 4.74 -6.48 -10.30
N GLU A 595 4.02 -6.52 -9.19
CA GLU A 595 2.93 -7.49 -9.00
C GLU A 595 1.84 -7.35 -10.08
N SER A 596 1.49 -6.11 -10.40
CA SER A 596 0.46 -5.77 -11.38
C SER A 596 0.65 -4.35 -11.92
N ILE A 597 0.14 -4.09 -13.11
CA ILE A 597 -0.10 -2.74 -13.59
C ILE A 597 -1.55 -2.36 -13.27
N ARG A 598 -1.74 -1.18 -12.67
CA ARG A 598 -3.06 -0.61 -12.37
C ARG A 598 -3.44 0.36 -13.47
N VAL A 599 -4.54 0.08 -14.13
CA VAL A 599 -5.11 0.94 -15.18
C VAL A 599 -6.52 1.34 -14.84
N LYS A 600 -6.96 2.50 -15.31
CA LYS A 600 -8.34 2.96 -15.17
C LYS A 600 -8.95 3.14 -16.56
N ILE A 601 -10.09 2.49 -16.77
CA ILE A 601 -10.89 2.55 -18.00
C ILE A 601 -12.36 2.62 -17.56
N ASP A 602 -13.17 3.47 -18.21
CA ASP A 602 -14.58 3.68 -17.86
C ASP A 602 -14.80 4.03 -16.37
N ASN A 603 -13.86 4.79 -15.80
CA ASN A 603 -13.77 5.10 -14.36
C ASN A 603 -13.70 3.87 -13.43
N LYS A 604 -13.22 2.73 -13.92
CA LYS A 604 -13.00 1.51 -13.13
C LYS A 604 -11.52 1.12 -13.11
N LEU A 605 -11.03 0.73 -11.94
CA LEU A 605 -9.73 0.11 -11.77
C LEU A 605 -9.73 -1.29 -12.38
N LEU A 606 -8.75 -1.56 -13.22
CA LEU A 606 -8.37 -2.89 -13.67
C LEU A 606 -6.93 -3.15 -13.20
N LYS A 607 -6.76 -4.27 -12.49
CA LYS A 607 -5.45 -4.75 -12.03
C LYS A 607 -5.01 -5.87 -12.96
N ILE A 608 -3.95 -5.65 -13.72
CA ILE A 608 -3.41 -6.64 -14.65
C ILE A 608 -2.16 -7.24 -14.02
N ASP A 609 -2.28 -8.46 -13.50
CA ASP A 609 -1.20 -9.13 -12.79
C ASP A 609 -0.10 -9.64 -13.73
N ASN A 610 1.13 -9.74 -13.20
CA ASN A 610 2.32 -10.06 -13.99
C ASN A 610 2.36 -11.46 -14.65
N HIS A 611 1.48 -12.36 -14.22
CA HIS A 611 1.30 -13.66 -14.84
C HIS A 611 0.38 -13.61 -16.06
N GLN A 612 -0.39 -12.54 -16.28
CA GLN A 612 -1.28 -12.40 -17.43
C GLN A 612 -0.51 -11.96 -18.68
N ALA A 613 -0.93 -12.38 -19.88
CA ALA A 613 -0.26 -12.00 -21.12
C ALA A 613 -0.38 -10.48 -21.39
N GLU A 614 -1.53 -9.91 -21.02
CA GLU A 614 -1.82 -8.49 -21.11
C GLU A 614 -0.79 -7.63 -20.36
N PHE A 615 -0.23 -8.12 -19.26
CA PHE A 615 0.73 -7.36 -18.45
C PHE A 615 1.97 -6.98 -19.25
N LEU A 616 2.65 -7.95 -19.84
CA LEU A 616 3.87 -7.67 -20.61
C LEU A 616 3.54 -6.92 -21.89
N MET A 617 2.43 -7.27 -22.56
CA MET A 617 2.01 -6.61 -23.80
C MET A 617 1.72 -5.14 -23.60
N LEU A 618 1.00 -4.77 -22.53
CA LEU A 618 0.67 -3.40 -22.22
C LEU A 618 1.90 -2.62 -21.73
N ASN A 619 2.75 -3.21 -20.88
CA ASN A 619 4.00 -2.57 -20.47
C ASN A 619 4.93 -2.30 -21.67
N PHE A 620 5.00 -3.22 -22.64
CA PHE A 620 5.73 -3.04 -23.88
C PHE A 620 5.15 -1.89 -24.72
N MET A 621 3.83 -1.83 -24.88
CA MET A 621 3.19 -0.70 -25.58
C MET A 621 3.51 0.62 -24.86
N ILE A 622 3.30 0.73 -23.55
CA ILE A 622 3.55 1.96 -22.79
C ILE A 622 5.02 2.39 -22.91
N ALA A 623 5.96 1.45 -22.82
CA ALA A 623 7.39 1.72 -22.93
C ALA A 623 7.79 2.31 -24.29
N THR A 624 7.16 1.84 -25.37
CA THR A 624 7.57 2.10 -26.76
C THR A 624 6.65 3.08 -27.51
N LEU A 625 5.49 3.43 -26.94
CA LEU A 625 4.46 4.22 -27.62
C LEU A 625 5.01 5.54 -28.14
N ARG A 626 5.75 6.26 -27.29
CA ARG A 626 6.35 7.55 -27.66
C ARG A 626 7.31 7.42 -28.84
N THR A 627 8.27 6.50 -28.75
CA THR A 627 9.27 6.29 -29.81
C THR A 627 8.64 5.79 -31.10
N LYS A 628 7.63 4.92 -31.00
CA LYS A 628 6.89 4.38 -32.14
C LYS A 628 6.12 5.46 -32.89
N ILE A 629 5.43 6.37 -32.19
CA ILE A 629 4.73 7.51 -32.81
C ILE A 629 5.74 8.48 -33.46
N ILE A 630 6.80 8.86 -32.75
CA ILE A 630 7.82 9.78 -33.32
C ILE A 630 8.47 9.17 -34.58
N ALA A 631 8.85 7.90 -34.53
CA ALA A 631 9.48 7.23 -35.66
C ALA A 631 8.53 7.08 -36.85
N GLY A 632 7.28 6.66 -36.63
CA GLY A 632 6.29 6.45 -37.69
C GLY A 632 5.86 7.75 -38.36
N THR A 633 5.69 8.83 -37.60
CA THR A 633 5.26 10.14 -38.13
C THR A 633 6.33 10.86 -38.96
N ASN A 634 7.59 10.43 -38.88
CA ASN A 634 8.74 11.01 -39.57
C ASN A 634 9.21 10.23 -40.82
N ARG A 635 8.63 9.07 -41.14
CA ARG A 635 8.96 8.32 -42.35
C ARG A 635 8.38 9.03 -43.59
N LYS A 636 9.21 9.23 -44.62
CA LYS A 636 8.79 9.73 -45.94
C LYS A 636 8.22 8.56 -46.75
N GLY A 637 6.90 8.47 -46.85
CA GLY A 637 6.22 7.45 -47.66
C GLY A 637 4.88 7.94 -48.20
N ARG A 638 4.47 7.41 -49.37
CA ARG A 638 3.15 7.67 -49.98
C ARG A 638 2.13 6.79 -49.28
N PHE A 639 1.20 7.39 -48.52
CA PHE A 639 -0.08 6.84 -48.05
C PHE A 639 -0.24 5.30 -48.10
N GLN A 640 0.65 4.54 -47.47
CA GLN A 640 0.41 3.11 -47.24
C GLN A 640 0.02 2.92 -45.78
N VAL A 641 -1.08 2.20 -45.58
CA VAL A 641 -1.62 1.80 -44.27
C VAL A 641 -0.58 1.11 -43.38
N SER A 642 0.44 0.47 -43.97
CA SER A 642 1.59 -0.15 -43.30
C SER A 642 2.55 0.83 -42.59
N GLU A 643 2.37 2.15 -42.75
CA GLU A 643 3.23 3.18 -42.16
C GLU A 643 2.59 3.93 -40.98
N ILE A 644 1.40 3.55 -40.53
CA ILE A 644 0.76 4.13 -39.36
C ILE A 644 1.49 3.61 -38.10
N PRO A 645 1.83 4.46 -37.11
CA PRO A 645 2.51 4.04 -35.88
C PRO A 645 1.56 3.26 -34.94
N VAL A 646 1.28 2.01 -35.28
CA VAL A 646 0.39 1.08 -34.57
C VAL A 646 1.11 -0.22 -34.22
N TYR A 647 0.48 -1.02 -33.36
CA TYR A 647 0.97 -2.32 -32.97
C TYR A 647 0.28 -3.44 -33.75
N GLN A 648 1.08 -4.39 -34.21
CA GLN A 648 0.65 -5.60 -34.89
C GLN A 648 1.17 -6.82 -34.13
N THR A 649 0.58 -7.99 -34.39
CA THR A 649 1.08 -9.25 -33.81
C THR A 649 2.56 -9.51 -34.14
N GLN A 650 3.04 -9.03 -35.30
CA GLN A 650 4.44 -9.18 -35.71
C GLN A 650 5.40 -8.47 -34.75
N ASP A 651 5.05 -7.26 -34.28
CA ASP A 651 5.90 -6.51 -33.34
C ASP A 651 6.17 -7.32 -32.06
N TYR A 652 5.15 -8.05 -31.58
CA TYR A 652 5.30 -8.92 -30.41
C TYR A 652 6.10 -10.18 -30.69
N LEU A 653 5.94 -10.79 -31.87
CA LEU A 653 6.74 -11.96 -32.27
C LEU A 653 8.23 -11.58 -32.34
N ASP A 654 8.55 -10.47 -33.00
CA ASP A 654 9.91 -9.96 -33.13
C ASP A 654 10.50 -9.58 -31.77
N PHE A 655 9.70 -8.94 -30.91
CA PHE A 655 10.15 -8.59 -29.57
C PHE A 655 10.33 -9.83 -28.67
N TYR A 656 9.44 -10.82 -28.76
CA TYR A 656 9.49 -12.04 -27.94
C TYR A 656 10.57 -13.02 -28.41
N GLU A 657 11.07 -12.86 -29.63
CA GLU A 657 12.25 -13.59 -30.09
C GLU A 657 13.46 -13.32 -29.17
N GLY A 658 14.04 -14.41 -28.67
CA GLY A 658 15.13 -14.39 -27.71
C GLY A 658 14.72 -14.17 -26.25
N LEU A 659 13.45 -13.94 -25.92
CA LEU A 659 13.00 -13.95 -24.52
C LEU A 659 13.00 -15.38 -23.98
N SER A 660 13.47 -15.56 -22.75
CA SER A 660 13.42 -16.86 -22.06
C SER A 660 12.00 -17.22 -21.63
N SER A 661 11.78 -18.51 -21.33
CA SER A 661 10.48 -19.03 -20.90
C SER A 661 9.99 -18.45 -19.56
N HIS A 662 10.91 -18.00 -18.69
CA HIS A 662 10.55 -17.35 -17.42
C HIS A 662 10.11 -15.88 -17.58
N VAL A 663 10.40 -15.23 -18.72
CA VAL A 663 9.83 -13.92 -19.06
C VAL A 663 8.47 -14.09 -19.74
N VAL A 664 8.45 -14.94 -20.77
CA VAL A 664 7.24 -15.28 -21.53
C VAL A 664 7.26 -16.79 -21.79
N ALA A 665 6.24 -17.50 -21.31
CA ALA A 665 6.11 -18.92 -21.59
C ALA A 665 6.01 -19.18 -23.10
N ASP A 666 6.58 -20.29 -23.59
CA ASP A 666 6.74 -20.51 -25.04
C ASP A 666 5.40 -20.60 -25.79
N TYR A 667 4.35 -21.13 -25.16
CA TYR A 667 3.01 -21.17 -25.75
C TYR A 667 2.43 -19.77 -26.01
N ARG A 668 2.90 -18.74 -25.30
CA ARG A 668 2.48 -17.34 -25.48
C ARG A 668 3.24 -16.61 -26.59
N LYS A 669 4.31 -17.22 -27.13
CA LYS A 669 5.12 -16.66 -28.23
C LYS A 669 4.56 -17.01 -29.62
N VAL A 670 3.38 -17.63 -29.68
CA VAL A 670 2.76 -18.05 -30.93
C VAL A 670 1.78 -17.00 -31.46
N ARG A 671 1.78 -16.77 -32.78
CA ARG A 671 0.92 -15.76 -33.44
C ARG A 671 -0.56 -15.88 -33.08
N SER A 672 -1.10 -17.09 -33.07
CA SER A 672 -2.52 -17.35 -32.77
C SER A 672 -2.89 -16.89 -31.37
N TYR A 673 -2.04 -17.18 -30.38
CA TYR A 673 -2.20 -16.73 -29.00
C TYR A 673 -2.14 -15.21 -28.88
N LEU A 674 -1.11 -14.57 -29.43
CA LEU A 674 -0.97 -13.11 -29.35
C LEU A 674 -2.14 -12.38 -30.02
N SER A 675 -2.61 -12.90 -31.16
CA SER A 675 -3.76 -12.33 -31.87
C SER A 675 -5.07 -12.53 -31.09
N SER A 676 -5.22 -13.64 -30.35
CA SER A 676 -6.38 -13.85 -29.51
C SER A 676 -6.40 -12.88 -28.32
N ILE A 677 -5.24 -12.61 -27.67
CA ILE A 677 -5.15 -11.64 -26.57
C ILE A 677 -5.47 -10.21 -27.03
N LEU A 678 -4.91 -9.77 -28.17
CA LEU A 678 -5.20 -8.44 -28.74
C LEU A 678 -6.69 -8.30 -29.06
N SER A 679 -7.24 -9.28 -29.77
CA SER A 679 -8.65 -9.23 -30.19
C SER A 679 -9.63 -9.38 -29.03
N LYS A 680 -9.29 -10.14 -27.98
CA LYS A 680 -10.12 -10.31 -26.78
C LYS A 680 -10.29 -9.00 -26.03
N ASN A 681 -9.24 -8.17 -26.02
CA ASN A 681 -9.19 -6.93 -25.26
C ASN A 681 -9.53 -5.67 -26.09
N GLU A 682 -10.24 -5.84 -27.21
CA GLU A 682 -10.74 -4.73 -28.03
C GLU A 682 -11.87 -3.98 -27.34
N VAL A 683 -11.86 -2.64 -27.36
CA VAL A 683 -12.86 -1.79 -26.67
C VAL A 683 -14.32 -2.12 -27.01
N ASN A 684 -14.59 -2.57 -28.24
CA ASN A 684 -15.94 -2.83 -28.75
C ASN A 684 -16.37 -4.30 -28.62
N ARG A 685 -15.52 -5.16 -28.06
CA ARG A 685 -15.84 -6.58 -27.96
C ARG A 685 -16.70 -6.86 -26.73
N GLU A 686 -17.78 -7.59 -26.91
CA GLU A 686 -18.60 -8.07 -25.80
C GLU A 686 -18.08 -9.44 -25.34
N ASP A 687 -17.24 -9.43 -24.30
CA ASP A 687 -16.73 -10.63 -23.62
C ASP A 687 -16.63 -10.36 -22.13
N LYS A 688 -17.01 -11.33 -21.29
CA LYS A 688 -17.02 -11.20 -19.82
C LYS A 688 -15.64 -10.78 -19.27
N TYR A 689 -14.56 -11.21 -19.92
CA TYR A 689 -13.18 -11.00 -19.49
C TYR A 689 -12.47 -9.93 -20.32
N ASN A 690 -13.21 -9.10 -21.08
CA ASN A 690 -12.63 -8.02 -21.86
C ASN A 690 -12.17 -6.87 -20.95
N LYS A 691 -10.88 -6.54 -20.99
CA LYS A 691 -10.29 -5.42 -20.23
C LYS A 691 -10.28 -4.09 -20.99
N LYS A 692 -10.81 -4.06 -22.23
CA LYS A 692 -10.94 -2.87 -23.11
C LYS A 692 -9.62 -2.11 -23.30
N LEU A 693 -8.51 -2.85 -23.39
CA LEU A 693 -7.16 -2.27 -23.42
C LEU A 693 -6.80 -1.65 -24.76
N PHE A 694 -7.41 -2.08 -25.86
CA PHE A 694 -6.97 -1.75 -27.21
C PHE A 694 -8.09 -1.25 -28.10
N ILE A 695 -7.81 -0.22 -28.91
CA ILE A 695 -8.62 0.11 -30.08
C ILE A 695 -8.03 -0.58 -31.30
N ARG A 696 -8.89 -1.16 -32.14
CA ARG A 696 -8.51 -1.71 -33.42
C ARG A 696 -8.83 -0.70 -34.52
N ILE A 697 -7.81 -0.16 -35.17
CA ILE A 697 -7.99 0.82 -36.25
C ILE A 697 -8.22 0.12 -37.60
N GLN A 698 -7.65 -1.06 -37.78
CA GLN A 698 -7.80 -1.93 -38.94
C GLN A 698 -7.50 -3.38 -38.56
N GLN A 699 -7.82 -4.33 -39.43
CA GLN A 699 -7.49 -5.73 -39.25
C GLN A 699 -6.01 -5.93 -38.88
N GLY A 700 -5.75 -6.38 -37.64
CA GLY A 700 -4.40 -6.66 -37.15
C GLY A 700 -3.60 -5.43 -36.71
N MET A 701 -4.22 -4.25 -36.62
CA MET A 701 -3.59 -2.98 -36.25
C MET A 701 -4.26 -2.37 -35.03
N TYR A 702 -3.49 -2.22 -33.96
CA TYR A 702 -3.99 -1.84 -32.64
C TYR A 702 -3.26 -0.62 -32.08
N LEU A 703 -3.98 0.17 -31.29
CA LEU A 703 -3.41 1.17 -30.39
C LEU A 703 -3.92 0.88 -28.98
N PRO A 704 -3.17 1.28 -27.93
CA PRO A 704 -3.73 1.39 -26.60
C PRO A 704 -5.04 2.19 -26.60
N ASN A 705 -5.96 1.87 -25.69
CA ASN A 705 -7.21 2.61 -25.56
C ASN A 705 -6.92 4.10 -25.27
N PRO A 706 -7.42 5.06 -26.08
CA PRO A 706 -7.20 6.49 -25.88
C PRO A 706 -7.64 7.05 -24.53
N LEU A 707 -8.53 6.36 -23.83
CA LEU A 707 -9.03 6.70 -22.49
C LEU A 707 -8.29 5.98 -21.36
N LEU A 708 -7.33 5.11 -21.68
CA LEU A 708 -6.57 4.37 -20.68
C LEU A 708 -5.73 5.34 -19.83
N GLU A 709 -5.99 5.30 -18.54
CA GLU A 709 -5.19 5.98 -17.52
C GLU A 709 -4.35 4.97 -16.74
N ILE A 710 -3.15 5.36 -16.32
CA ILE A 710 -2.31 4.59 -15.41
C ILE A 710 -2.16 5.34 -14.10
N LEU A 711 -2.00 4.59 -13.01
CA LEU A 711 -1.79 5.19 -11.69
C LEU A 711 -0.32 5.64 -11.55
N MET A 712 -0.11 6.94 -11.38
CA MET A 712 1.18 7.55 -11.08
C MET A 712 1.15 8.19 -9.70
N GLY A 713 1.81 7.54 -8.73
CA GLY A 713 1.67 7.94 -7.33
C GLY A 713 0.23 7.74 -6.87
N GLU A 714 -0.47 8.83 -6.56
CA GLU A 714 -1.90 8.83 -6.19
C GLU A 714 -2.81 9.35 -7.31
N GLU A 715 -2.26 9.69 -8.48
CA GLU A 715 -3.00 10.32 -9.56
C GLU A 715 -3.19 9.39 -10.76
N TRP A 716 -4.37 9.44 -11.35
CA TRP A 716 -4.65 8.79 -12.63
C TRP A 716 -4.22 9.72 -13.76
N VAL A 717 -3.30 9.25 -14.60
CA VAL A 717 -2.80 10.03 -15.73
C VAL A 717 -2.98 9.25 -17.02
N ASN A 718 -3.51 9.91 -18.04
CA ASN A 718 -3.71 9.28 -19.33
C ASN A 718 -2.37 9.02 -20.04
N ILE A 719 -2.22 7.84 -20.63
CA ILE A 719 -0.95 7.42 -21.26
C ILE A 719 -0.52 8.30 -22.45
N TYR A 720 -1.44 8.92 -23.18
CA TYR A 720 -1.06 9.81 -24.30
C TYR A 720 -0.67 11.21 -23.82
N ASP A 721 -1.21 11.63 -22.67
CA ASP A 721 -0.78 12.87 -22.04
C ASP A 721 0.61 12.66 -21.42
N LEU A 722 0.88 11.44 -20.92
CA LEU A 722 2.20 11.06 -20.42
C LEU A 722 3.30 11.08 -21.48
N ILE A 723 3.02 10.77 -22.74
CA ILE A 723 4.03 10.86 -23.80
C ILE A 723 4.12 12.26 -24.43
N ASP A 724 3.37 13.24 -23.90
CA ASP A 724 3.22 14.58 -24.45
C ASP A 724 2.74 14.56 -25.92
N MET A 725 1.66 13.83 -26.21
CA MET A 725 1.16 13.61 -27.58
C MET A 725 0.99 14.91 -28.38
N ASP A 726 0.51 15.99 -27.77
CA ASP A 726 0.34 17.28 -28.45
C ASP A 726 1.67 17.91 -28.85
N ASP A 727 2.71 17.77 -28.02
CA ASP A 727 4.07 18.21 -28.35
C ASP A 727 4.63 17.40 -29.52
N ILE A 728 4.42 16.08 -29.53
CA ILE A 728 4.83 15.22 -30.64
C ILE A 728 4.17 15.69 -31.95
N GLU A 729 2.87 15.97 -31.95
CA GLU A 729 2.14 16.40 -33.14
C GLU A 729 2.64 17.75 -33.70
N GLN A 730 3.04 18.66 -32.81
CA GLN A 730 3.48 20.01 -33.17
C GLN A 730 4.95 20.04 -33.60
N ASN A 731 5.82 19.39 -32.85
CA ASN A 731 7.27 19.58 -32.95
C ASN A 731 8.01 18.40 -33.59
N HIS A 732 7.42 17.20 -33.57
CA HIS A 732 8.10 15.98 -34.03
C HIS A 732 7.45 15.35 -35.27
N ALA A 733 6.15 15.52 -35.51
CA ALA A 733 5.44 14.86 -36.61
C ALA A 733 5.53 15.65 -37.93
N LYS A 734 6.29 15.12 -38.90
CA LYS A 734 6.52 15.79 -40.20
C LYS A 734 5.57 15.38 -41.33
N PHE A 735 5.07 14.14 -41.35
CA PHE A 735 4.33 13.61 -42.51
C PHE A 735 2.96 13.03 -42.14
N ASN A 736 2.92 11.97 -41.32
CA ASN A 736 1.70 11.20 -41.07
C ASN A 736 1.02 11.64 -39.76
N LYS A 737 -0.06 12.43 -39.84
CA LYS A 737 -0.81 12.91 -38.65
C LYS A 737 -2.09 12.14 -38.33
N ILE A 738 -2.43 11.10 -39.12
CA ILE A 738 -3.71 10.36 -38.99
C ILE A 738 -3.89 9.78 -37.58
N VAL A 739 -2.82 9.26 -36.98
CA VAL A 739 -2.86 8.67 -35.63
C VAL A 739 -3.38 9.65 -34.57
N PHE A 740 -2.95 10.92 -34.63
CA PHE A 740 -3.39 11.95 -33.69
C PHE A 740 -4.87 12.26 -33.87
N THR A 741 -5.33 12.37 -35.12
CA THR A 741 -6.74 12.59 -35.43
C THR A 741 -7.61 11.43 -34.93
N THR A 742 -7.18 10.19 -35.14
CA THR A 742 -7.88 9.00 -34.64
C THR A 742 -8.01 9.01 -33.11
N ILE A 743 -6.92 9.25 -32.39
CA ILE A 743 -6.91 9.31 -30.91
C ILE A 743 -7.81 10.46 -30.41
N LYS A 744 -7.67 11.67 -30.99
CA LYS A 744 -8.46 12.85 -30.60
C LYS A 744 -9.95 12.67 -30.90
N ASN A 745 -10.31 12.10 -32.04
CA ASN A 745 -11.70 11.83 -32.39
C ASN A 745 -12.33 10.79 -31.47
N TYR A 746 -11.60 9.71 -31.15
CA TYR A 746 -12.09 8.69 -30.22
C TYR A 746 -12.36 9.29 -28.83
N ARG A 747 -11.44 10.11 -28.31
CA ARG A 747 -11.63 10.83 -27.04
C ARG A 747 -12.87 11.71 -27.07
N LYS A 748 -13.05 12.49 -28.14
CA LYS A 748 -14.22 13.36 -28.29
C LYS A 748 -15.53 12.59 -28.34
N SER A 749 -15.57 11.44 -29.04
CA SER A 749 -16.80 10.64 -29.18
C SER A 749 -17.25 9.96 -27.89
N MET A 750 -16.38 9.85 -26.88
CA MET A 750 -16.68 9.19 -25.60
C MET A 750 -16.83 10.17 -24.43
N LEU A 751 -16.36 11.42 -24.60
CA LEU A 751 -16.49 12.49 -23.59
C LEU A 751 -17.71 13.41 -23.84
N GLY A 752 -18.34 13.30 -25.01
CA GLY A 752 -19.62 13.94 -25.32
C GLY A 752 -20.73 12.91 -25.29
#